data_AF-A0A2E3U4E2-F1
#
_entry.id   AF-A0A2E3U4E2-F1
#
_cell.length_a   1.000
_cell.length_b   1.000
_cell.length_c   1.000
_cell.angle_alpha   90.00
_cell.angle_beta   90.00
_cell.angle_gamma   90.00
#
_symmetry.space_group_name_H-M   'P 1'
#
loop_
_entity.id
_entity.type
_entity.pdbx_description
1 polymer ?
#
loop_
_entity_poly.entity_id
_entity_poly.type
_entity_poly.pdbx_seq_one_letter_code
_entity_poly.pdbx_strand_id
1 'polypeptide(L)'
;MATIETRAELITIVVAMFDAAPGVAVLSDLTAASDAGNSNTAIAASLANSAEFKSIFPTFLANSEFVGKLVDQMVGNLVVAAEKDAIKTILTAEMNAGATRVDVVLTAVAALKAIPETDSVWGNAAAAFNNKVEVATFHTVEKQQATTSLADLQEVLATIDNTEASVTSAKSEITGDAEAGQSLSLTGNQDTLTGGAGNDTFTAGAAQDGNGTLINTLQGVDVLDGGAGTDTINITLTGGAVVAPSMSNIENVTVRVTNAADSLSLSGASGVTNVTVANSTVASTAATGTVSGVAGAALTVKNQSNAVSFDGSTGSALTLTFDTVGSSSARTAIDLGKATAAKATSATITANNAHVNVDSTAADVFTSATVAATGSNTIDFTDSAATLTSLTVSGAGSLKTSNVDLTKVATLTAGDGGVTFKGGSAATSFSATTGSGKDSLTVAGTNLKSVDTGAGNDSVTVSSALAATSTVTLGAGDDTITLQAAPSAGATITAGDGTDTIGLALADYTTVSGYSSTNLAKISGFEVLSITDALTAAVNVSKLSGITSFQTVGATGAQTVSGLGANASVTLNGDIVTNNGALTLTMTDATGSSDVLNLTLNHKAALASNSNTAVTSTVAVAGVETLNVNTGVTSTTAGATNVKATYTLALGATATSLATLDVNGSQAVSFTSNAALTKLATVDASDNTGGVTIDASAATAAAAALTITGSATAANTLTGGAKGDTLIGGSKGDTLTGGAGADTLTGGAGNDIFAYTAANQSNLIALDTITDFSANTFGNGTNGAAGTGATTTVASRTGDVLSFDVAAAQVTAGALVSVQSNASDAQTFLQNTAANGTANQVGVALDSSSNRLYVDWDSDGTADSVIVLTGVTTIDAAAILLV
;
A
#
# COMPACT_ATOMS: atom_id res chain seq x y z
N MET A 1 30.40 5.95 5.08
CA MET A 1 31.84 6.27 5.06
C MET A 1 32.56 5.08 5.63
N ALA A 2 33.21 4.33 4.74
CA ALA A 2 33.97 3.13 5.09
C ALA A 2 34.97 3.41 6.22
N THR A 3 34.98 2.52 7.22
CA THR A 3 35.92 2.61 8.34
C THR A 3 37.37 2.45 7.86
N ILE A 4 38.33 2.82 8.70
CA ILE A 4 39.75 2.60 8.39
C ILE A 4 40.04 1.11 8.20
N GLU A 5 39.40 0.24 9.00
CA GLU A 5 39.52 -1.22 8.90
C GLU A 5 38.97 -1.75 7.56
N THR A 6 37.82 -1.24 7.11
CA THR A 6 37.23 -1.61 5.81
C THR A 6 38.16 -1.27 4.64
N ARG A 7 38.83 -0.11 4.67
CA ARG A 7 39.78 0.29 3.62
C ARG A 7 41.00 -0.63 3.58
N ALA A 8 41.55 -1.02 4.73
CA ALA A 8 42.68 -1.94 4.80
C ALA A 8 42.33 -3.32 4.23
N GLU A 9 41.12 -3.83 4.49
CA GLU A 9 40.66 -5.10 3.90
C GLU A 9 40.51 -5.04 2.38
N LEU A 10 39.95 -3.96 1.84
CA LEU A 10 39.81 -3.77 0.39
C LEU A 10 41.17 -3.69 -0.31
N ILE A 11 42.13 -2.97 0.27
CA ILE A 11 43.51 -2.91 -0.25
C ILE A 11 44.13 -4.31 -0.24
N THR A 12 43.91 -5.08 0.82
CA THR A 12 44.45 -6.44 0.92
C THR A 12 43.92 -7.35 -0.20
N ILE A 13 42.64 -7.24 -0.53
CA ILE A 13 42.02 -8.00 -1.64
C ILE A 13 42.66 -7.62 -2.98
N VAL A 14 42.86 -6.33 -3.24
CA VAL A 14 43.48 -5.85 -4.49
C VAL A 14 44.93 -6.33 -4.61
N VAL A 15 45.72 -6.21 -3.54
CA VAL A 15 47.12 -6.69 -3.51
C VAL A 15 47.17 -8.19 -3.82
N ALA A 16 46.28 -8.99 -3.24
CA ALA A 16 46.26 -10.43 -3.50
C ALA A 16 45.85 -10.77 -4.94
N MET A 17 44.82 -10.09 -5.47
CA MET A 17 44.27 -10.38 -6.79
C MET A 17 45.15 -9.88 -7.93
N PHE A 18 45.82 -8.75 -7.76
CA PHE A 18 46.50 -8.05 -8.85
C PHE A 18 48.00 -7.86 -8.64
N ASP A 19 48.52 -8.16 -7.45
CA ASP A 19 49.89 -7.79 -7.03
C ASP A 19 50.19 -6.31 -7.27
N ALA A 20 49.20 -5.46 -7.01
CA ALA A 20 49.21 -4.04 -7.35
C ALA A 20 48.68 -3.19 -6.18
N ALA A 21 49.16 -1.96 -6.07
CA ALA A 21 48.47 -0.95 -5.28
C ALA A 21 47.14 -0.58 -5.97
N PRO A 22 46.06 -0.24 -5.25
CA PRO A 22 44.80 0.12 -5.91
C PRO A 22 44.82 1.51 -6.60
N GLY A 23 45.63 2.46 -6.13
CA GLY A 23 45.43 3.89 -6.47
C GLY A 23 44.14 4.48 -5.89
N VAL A 24 44.00 5.81 -5.91
CA VAL A 24 42.87 6.52 -5.25
C VAL A 24 41.54 6.23 -5.93
N ALA A 25 41.49 6.23 -7.27
CA ALA A 25 40.27 6.04 -8.03
C ALA A 25 39.63 4.67 -7.72
N VAL A 26 40.42 3.59 -7.83
CA VAL A 26 39.94 2.24 -7.57
C VAL A 26 39.54 2.09 -6.10
N LEU A 27 40.35 2.59 -5.14
CA LEU A 27 39.97 2.49 -3.73
C LEU A 27 38.68 3.27 -3.43
N SER A 28 38.49 4.44 -4.05
CA SER A 28 37.26 5.23 -3.93
C SER A 28 36.05 4.44 -4.42
N ASP A 29 36.11 3.84 -5.61
CA ASP A 29 35.02 3.02 -6.17
C ASP A 29 34.71 1.80 -5.30
N LEU A 30 35.74 1.12 -4.78
CA LEU A 30 35.57 -0.02 -3.88
C LEU A 30 34.94 0.41 -2.54
N THR A 31 35.32 1.57 -2.01
CA THR A 31 34.69 2.11 -0.80
C THR A 31 33.25 2.56 -1.03
N ALA A 32 32.92 3.13 -2.19
CA ALA A 32 31.55 3.48 -2.57
C ALA A 32 30.68 2.23 -2.71
N ALA A 33 31.21 1.16 -3.32
CA ALA A 33 30.54 -0.13 -3.41
C ALA A 33 30.28 -0.74 -2.02
N SER A 34 31.25 -0.64 -1.09
CA SER A 34 31.10 -1.09 0.30
C SER A 34 30.08 -0.25 1.08
N ASP A 35 30.12 1.09 0.94
CA ASP A 35 29.14 2.01 1.54
C ASP A 35 27.71 1.80 0.99
N ALA A 36 27.58 1.29 -0.24
CA ALA A 36 26.32 0.83 -0.84
C ALA A 36 25.84 -0.55 -0.33
N GLY A 37 26.55 -1.16 0.62
CA GLY A 37 26.16 -2.42 1.27
C GLY A 37 26.70 -3.69 0.61
N ASN A 38 27.58 -3.60 -0.38
CA ASN A 38 28.18 -4.79 -0.99
C ASN A 38 29.19 -5.46 -0.03
N SER A 39 29.16 -6.79 0.04
CA SER A 39 30.14 -7.57 0.81
C SER A 39 31.51 -7.62 0.10
N ASN A 40 32.58 -7.86 0.86
CA ASN A 40 33.92 -8.05 0.30
C ASN A 40 33.96 -9.18 -0.75
N THR A 41 33.14 -10.22 -0.59
CA THR A 41 32.98 -11.29 -1.57
C THR A 41 32.37 -10.79 -2.88
N ALA A 42 31.31 -9.97 -2.82
CA ALA A 42 30.68 -9.39 -4.00
C ALA A 42 31.65 -8.42 -4.72
N ILE A 43 32.41 -7.64 -3.96
CA ILE A 43 33.43 -6.73 -4.49
C ILE A 43 34.55 -7.50 -5.19
N ALA A 44 35.08 -8.56 -4.57
CA ALA A 44 36.07 -9.44 -5.18
C ALA A 44 35.53 -10.14 -6.45
N ALA A 45 34.25 -10.50 -6.49
CA ALA A 45 33.62 -11.05 -7.68
C ALA A 45 33.52 -10.04 -8.83
N SER A 46 33.27 -8.77 -8.50
CA SER A 46 33.31 -7.67 -9.47
C SER A 46 34.72 -7.47 -10.04
N LEU A 47 35.73 -7.43 -9.17
CA LEU A 47 37.14 -7.35 -9.56
C LEU A 47 37.58 -8.53 -10.43
N ALA A 48 37.17 -9.76 -10.09
CA ALA A 48 37.50 -10.95 -10.88
C ALA A 48 36.88 -10.94 -12.28
N ASN A 49 35.83 -10.14 -12.50
CA ASN A 49 35.21 -9.95 -13.80
C ASN A 49 35.84 -8.83 -14.64
N SER A 50 36.75 -8.05 -14.07
CA SER A 50 37.41 -6.95 -14.78
C SER A 50 38.32 -7.45 -15.91
N ALA A 51 38.57 -6.59 -16.90
CA ALA A 51 39.45 -6.91 -18.02
C ALA A 51 40.89 -7.13 -17.55
N GLU A 52 41.31 -6.37 -16.55
CA GLU A 52 42.60 -6.41 -15.89
C GLU A 52 42.83 -7.77 -15.22
N PHE A 53 41.85 -8.27 -14.46
CA PHE A 53 41.97 -9.57 -13.80
C PHE A 53 42.03 -10.70 -14.82
N LYS A 54 41.20 -10.62 -15.88
CA LYS A 54 41.19 -11.59 -16.97
C LYS A 54 42.47 -11.54 -17.81
N SER A 55 43.20 -10.43 -17.81
CA SER A 55 44.52 -10.31 -18.44
C SER A 55 45.58 -11.10 -17.66
N ILE A 56 45.57 -11.01 -16.32
CA ILE A 56 46.49 -11.76 -15.44
C ILE A 56 46.11 -13.25 -15.38
N PHE A 57 44.82 -13.52 -15.21
CA PHE A 57 44.20 -14.84 -15.08
C PHE A 57 43.16 -15.11 -16.17
N PRO A 58 43.58 -15.45 -17.40
CA PRO A 58 42.65 -15.76 -18.48
C PRO A 58 41.61 -16.82 -18.12
N THR A 59 40.41 -16.67 -18.66
CA THR A 59 39.28 -17.59 -18.38
C THR A 59 39.52 -19.01 -18.90
N PHE A 60 40.43 -19.18 -19.86
CA PHE A 60 40.79 -20.50 -20.40
C PHE A 60 41.75 -21.32 -19.51
N LEU A 61 42.33 -20.73 -18.46
CA LEU A 61 43.21 -21.46 -17.54
C LEU A 61 42.45 -22.59 -16.83
N ALA A 62 43.03 -23.78 -16.80
CA ALA A 62 42.52 -24.88 -15.99
C ALA A 62 42.65 -24.55 -14.49
N ASN A 63 41.85 -25.20 -13.64
CA ASN A 63 41.83 -24.94 -12.19
C ASN A 63 43.23 -25.02 -11.55
N SER A 64 44.02 -26.04 -11.90
CA SER A 64 45.40 -26.19 -11.40
C SER A 64 46.36 -25.11 -11.92
N GLU A 65 46.15 -24.60 -13.13
CA GLU A 65 46.97 -23.54 -13.73
C GLU A 65 46.67 -22.18 -13.08
N PHE A 66 45.38 -21.91 -12.81
CA PHE A 66 44.95 -20.73 -12.07
C PHE A 66 45.53 -20.72 -10.65
N VAL A 67 45.33 -21.81 -9.88
CA VAL A 67 45.85 -21.94 -8.52
C VAL A 67 47.37 -21.85 -8.48
N GLY A 68 48.05 -22.49 -9.45
CA GLY A 68 49.50 -22.42 -9.58
C GLY A 68 49.99 -20.98 -9.71
N LYS A 69 49.41 -20.22 -10.65
CA LYS A 69 49.73 -18.80 -10.85
C LYS A 69 49.41 -17.95 -9.61
N LEU A 70 48.24 -18.14 -9.00
CA LEU A 70 47.81 -17.38 -7.83
C LEU A 70 48.77 -17.55 -6.66
N VAL A 71 49.11 -18.80 -6.31
CA VAL A 71 50.03 -19.08 -5.20
C VAL A 71 51.43 -18.53 -5.50
N ASP A 72 51.94 -18.71 -6.72
CA ASP A 72 53.26 -18.19 -7.09
C ASP A 72 53.29 -16.64 -7.11
N GLN A 73 52.18 -15.98 -7.46
CA GLN A 73 52.05 -14.52 -7.35
C GLN A 73 52.06 -14.06 -5.88
N MET A 74 51.31 -14.73 -5.00
CA MET A 74 51.17 -14.32 -3.61
C MET A 74 52.43 -14.54 -2.77
N VAL A 75 53.17 -15.63 -2.99
CA VAL A 75 54.30 -16.00 -2.12
C VAL A 75 55.65 -16.14 -2.83
N GLY A 76 55.69 -16.08 -4.17
CA GLY A 76 56.93 -16.11 -4.95
C GLY A 76 57.83 -17.31 -4.61
N ASN A 77 59.12 -17.03 -4.40
CA ASN A 77 60.13 -18.02 -4.02
C ASN A 77 60.43 -18.05 -2.51
N LEU A 78 59.61 -17.37 -1.70
CA LEU A 78 59.82 -17.24 -0.24
C LEU A 78 59.42 -18.50 0.53
N VAL A 79 58.69 -19.40 -0.12
CA VAL A 79 58.25 -20.69 0.43
C VAL A 79 58.85 -21.80 -0.42
N VAL A 80 59.35 -22.85 0.24
CA VAL A 80 59.93 -24.02 -0.44
C VAL A 80 58.90 -24.73 -1.32
N ALA A 81 59.33 -25.30 -2.44
CA ALA A 81 58.44 -25.88 -3.45
C ALA A 81 57.47 -26.93 -2.89
N ALA A 82 57.92 -27.80 -1.99
CA ALA A 82 57.09 -28.86 -1.40
C ALA A 82 55.87 -28.31 -0.63
N GLU A 83 56.03 -27.20 0.09
CA GLU A 83 54.97 -26.56 0.86
C GLU A 83 53.99 -25.82 -0.06
N LYS A 84 54.51 -25.17 -1.12
CA LYS A 84 53.66 -24.57 -2.17
C LYS A 84 52.83 -25.62 -2.89
N ASP A 85 53.41 -26.77 -3.22
CA ASP A 85 52.72 -27.85 -3.92
C ASP A 85 51.60 -28.47 -3.06
N ALA A 86 51.82 -28.56 -1.74
CA ALA A 86 50.79 -29.02 -0.79
C ALA A 86 49.57 -28.08 -0.79
N ILE A 87 49.79 -26.77 -0.70
CA ILE A 87 48.69 -25.78 -0.74
C ILE A 87 48.03 -25.70 -2.12
N LYS A 88 48.81 -25.72 -3.21
CA LYS A 88 48.28 -25.77 -4.58
C LYS A 88 47.34 -26.97 -4.76
N THR A 89 47.68 -28.12 -4.17
CA THR A 89 46.84 -29.32 -4.20
C THR A 89 45.51 -29.09 -3.46
N ILE A 90 45.55 -28.50 -2.27
CA ILE A 90 44.36 -28.20 -1.45
C ILE A 90 43.43 -27.23 -2.20
N LEU A 91 43.95 -26.09 -2.64
CA LEU A 91 43.14 -25.06 -3.32
C LEU A 91 42.60 -25.55 -4.67
N THR A 92 43.34 -26.39 -5.40
CA THR A 92 42.84 -27.01 -6.64
C THR A 92 41.70 -27.99 -6.35
N ALA A 93 41.77 -28.73 -5.25
CA ALA A 93 40.69 -29.64 -4.85
C ALA A 93 39.42 -28.86 -4.48
N GLU A 94 39.54 -27.71 -3.82
CA GLU A 94 38.40 -26.82 -3.53
C GLU A 94 37.72 -26.32 -4.81
N MET A 95 38.47 -25.88 -5.81
CA MET A 95 37.90 -25.48 -7.10
C MET A 95 37.21 -26.64 -7.81
N ASN A 96 37.79 -27.84 -7.77
CA ASN A 96 37.19 -29.03 -8.38
C ASN A 96 35.91 -29.48 -7.64
N ALA A 97 35.78 -29.12 -6.36
CA ALA A 97 34.57 -29.34 -5.56
C ALA A 97 33.49 -28.26 -5.79
N GLY A 98 33.74 -27.26 -6.64
CA GLY A 98 32.77 -26.24 -7.02
C GLY A 98 33.03 -24.84 -6.46
N ALA A 99 34.14 -24.62 -5.73
CA ALA A 99 34.52 -23.28 -5.28
C ALA A 99 34.86 -22.39 -6.49
N THR A 100 34.41 -21.13 -6.45
CA THR A 100 34.73 -20.17 -7.51
C THR A 100 36.19 -19.71 -7.41
N ARG A 101 36.71 -19.08 -8.48
CA ARG A 101 38.04 -18.44 -8.44
C ARG A 101 38.13 -17.39 -7.32
N VAL A 102 37.03 -16.70 -7.03
CA VAL A 102 36.94 -15.68 -5.97
C VAL A 102 37.04 -16.33 -4.59
N ASP A 103 36.31 -17.42 -4.37
CA ASP A 103 36.35 -18.15 -3.10
C ASP A 103 37.77 -18.60 -2.76
N VAL A 104 38.48 -19.16 -3.75
CA VAL A 104 39.85 -19.63 -3.57
C VAL A 104 40.85 -18.50 -3.31
N VAL A 105 40.68 -17.34 -3.96
CA VAL A 105 41.50 -16.16 -3.65
C VAL A 105 41.28 -15.72 -2.20
N LEU A 106 40.03 -15.60 -1.77
CA LEU A 106 39.72 -15.15 -0.41
C LEU A 106 40.19 -16.16 0.64
N THR A 107 40.06 -17.46 0.38
CA THR A 107 40.61 -18.53 1.24
C THR A 107 42.12 -18.42 1.36
N ALA A 108 42.84 -18.24 0.24
CA ALA A 108 44.30 -18.11 0.23
C ALA A 108 44.78 -16.85 1.00
N VAL A 109 44.08 -15.72 0.85
CA VAL A 109 44.37 -14.48 1.59
C VAL A 109 44.15 -14.67 3.08
N ALA A 110 43.00 -15.22 3.47
CA ALA A 110 42.68 -15.47 4.87
C ALA A 110 43.71 -16.41 5.53
N ALA A 111 44.12 -17.46 4.82
CA ALA A 111 45.13 -18.39 5.28
C ALA A 111 46.50 -17.70 5.47
N LEU A 112 46.97 -16.92 4.49
CA LEU A 112 48.27 -16.26 4.57
C LEU A 112 48.31 -15.19 5.68
N LYS A 113 47.23 -14.43 5.88
CA LYS A 113 47.13 -13.44 6.98
C LYS A 113 47.12 -14.06 8.37
N ALA A 114 46.63 -15.29 8.51
CA ALA A 114 46.56 -15.97 9.80
C ALA A 114 47.92 -16.53 10.26
N ILE A 115 48.91 -16.58 9.37
CA ILE A 115 50.26 -17.08 9.65
C ILE A 115 51.06 -15.97 10.36
N PRO A 116 51.62 -16.23 11.56
CA PRO A 116 52.54 -15.30 12.19
C PRO A 116 53.80 -15.10 11.35
N GLU A 117 54.32 -13.87 11.24
CA GLU A 117 55.58 -13.59 10.54
C GLU A 117 56.80 -14.29 11.16
N THR A 118 56.66 -14.80 12.38
CA THR A 118 57.66 -15.62 13.08
C THR A 118 57.65 -17.11 12.67
N ASP A 119 56.70 -17.52 11.82
CA ASP A 119 56.61 -18.90 11.33
C ASP A 119 57.83 -19.27 10.48
N SER A 120 58.44 -20.42 10.78
CA SER A 120 59.69 -20.84 10.14
C SER A 120 59.57 -21.23 8.67
N VAL A 121 58.34 -21.48 8.18
CA VAL A 121 58.07 -21.98 6.83
C VAL A 121 57.42 -20.90 5.97
N TRP A 122 56.39 -20.24 6.51
CA TRP A 122 55.57 -19.27 5.80
C TRP A 122 55.73 -17.83 6.29
N GLY A 123 56.44 -17.61 7.41
CA GLY A 123 56.58 -16.29 8.04
C GLY A 123 57.19 -15.25 7.11
N ASN A 124 58.18 -15.61 6.29
CA ASN A 124 58.76 -14.71 5.30
C ASN A 124 57.76 -14.32 4.20
N ALA A 125 56.91 -15.25 3.76
CA ALA A 125 55.88 -14.94 2.76
C ALA A 125 54.74 -14.10 3.34
N ALA A 126 54.35 -14.37 4.58
CA ALA A 126 53.40 -13.56 5.32
C ALA A 126 53.93 -12.12 5.51
N ALA A 127 55.20 -11.98 5.92
CA ALA A 127 55.86 -10.68 6.05
C ALA A 127 55.94 -9.92 4.72
N ALA A 128 56.34 -10.58 3.63
CA ALA A 128 56.38 -9.92 2.31
C ALA A 128 54.98 -9.47 1.83
N PHE A 129 53.94 -10.28 2.07
CA PHE A 129 52.57 -9.92 1.74
C PHE A 129 52.09 -8.72 2.58
N ASN A 130 52.34 -8.74 3.90
CA ASN A 130 52.01 -7.62 4.78
C ASN A 130 52.75 -6.34 4.40
N ASN A 131 54.05 -6.44 4.06
CA ASN A 131 54.87 -5.34 3.57
C ASN A 131 54.31 -4.75 2.26
N LYS A 132 53.85 -5.59 1.33
CA LYS A 132 53.18 -5.14 0.09
C LYS A 132 51.87 -4.40 0.40
N VAL A 133 51.07 -4.91 1.33
CA VAL A 133 49.84 -4.23 1.79
C VAL A 133 50.16 -2.89 2.46
N GLU A 134 51.24 -2.82 3.25
CA GLU A 134 51.68 -1.58 3.89
C GLU A 134 52.12 -0.53 2.86
N VAL A 135 52.93 -0.92 1.87
CA VAL A 135 53.37 0.00 0.80
C VAL A 135 52.20 0.41 -0.09
N ALA A 136 51.30 -0.50 -0.43
CA ALA A 136 50.06 -0.17 -1.15
C ALA A 136 49.18 0.80 -0.36
N THR A 137 49.09 0.63 0.96
CA THR A 137 48.38 1.55 1.86
C THR A 137 49.05 2.92 1.87
N PHE A 138 50.38 2.97 1.97
CA PHE A 138 51.12 4.22 1.92
C PHE A 138 50.93 4.94 0.58
N HIS A 139 51.05 4.22 -0.54
CA HIS A 139 50.82 4.74 -1.90
C HIS A 139 49.40 5.30 -2.07
N THR A 140 48.38 4.52 -1.69
CA THR A 140 46.99 4.84 -2.02
C THR A 140 46.29 5.70 -0.97
N VAL A 141 46.54 5.46 0.32
CA VAL A 141 45.83 6.15 1.42
C VAL A 141 46.62 7.33 1.94
N GLU A 142 47.91 7.13 2.23
CA GLU A 142 48.73 8.20 2.82
C GLU A 142 49.19 9.21 1.77
N LYS A 143 49.62 8.73 0.60
CA LYS A 143 50.14 9.55 -0.51
C LYS A 143 49.10 9.88 -1.56
N GLN A 144 47.94 9.20 -1.56
CA GLN A 144 46.82 9.46 -2.47
C GLN A 144 47.24 9.50 -3.95
N GLN A 145 48.11 8.58 -4.37
CA GLN A 145 48.63 8.55 -5.74
C GLN A 145 47.52 8.25 -6.77
N ALA A 146 47.45 9.08 -7.82
CA ALA A 146 46.40 9.05 -8.86
C ALA A 146 46.67 8.03 -9.98
N THR A 147 47.71 7.20 -9.86
CA THR A 147 48.06 6.17 -10.83
C THR A 147 46.89 5.21 -11.09
N THR A 148 46.52 5.02 -12.35
CA THR A 148 45.39 4.15 -12.77
C THR A 148 45.81 2.99 -13.67
N SER A 149 47.03 3.02 -14.22
CA SER A 149 47.59 1.93 -15.03
C SER A 149 47.93 0.74 -14.14
N LEU A 150 47.37 -0.44 -14.45
CA LEU A 150 47.70 -1.66 -13.71
C LEU A 150 49.21 -1.95 -13.71
N ALA A 151 49.90 -1.73 -14.82
CA ALA A 151 51.34 -2.00 -14.92
C ALA A 151 52.15 -1.11 -13.96
N ASP A 152 51.82 0.17 -13.91
CA ASP A 152 52.51 1.13 -13.03
C ASP A 152 52.16 0.84 -11.56
N LEU A 153 50.91 0.47 -11.28
CA LEU A 153 50.45 0.05 -9.95
C LEU A 153 51.09 -1.25 -9.45
N GLN A 154 51.45 -2.17 -10.36
CA GLN A 154 52.23 -3.37 -10.05
C GLN A 154 53.70 -3.05 -9.80
N GLU A 155 54.27 -2.08 -10.54
CA GLU A 155 55.66 -1.64 -10.35
C GLU A 155 55.90 -1.09 -8.94
N VAL A 156 54.91 -0.42 -8.34
CA VAL A 156 54.95 0.04 -6.94
C VAL A 156 55.28 -1.07 -5.95
N LEU A 157 54.84 -2.31 -6.23
CA LEU A 157 55.00 -3.46 -5.33
C LEU A 157 56.08 -4.45 -5.77
N ALA A 158 56.66 -4.25 -6.95
CA ALA A 158 57.53 -5.24 -7.60
C ALA A 158 58.84 -5.52 -6.84
N THR A 159 59.35 -4.54 -6.09
CA THR A 159 60.62 -4.62 -5.36
C THR A 159 60.45 -4.98 -3.88
N ILE A 160 59.21 -5.17 -3.41
CA ILE A 160 58.91 -5.42 -2.00
C ILE A 160 59.19 -6.87 -1.63
N ASP A 161 60.00 -7.06 -0.59
CA ASP A 161 60.34 -8.36 -0.01
C ASP A 161 59.93 -8.45 1.47
N ASN A 162 60.42 -9.48 2.17
CA ASN A 162 60.09 -9.76 3.57
C ASN A 162 60.88 -8.90 4.58
N THR A 163 61.56 -7.84 4.14
CA THR A 163 62.39 -6.98 5.00
C THR A 163 61.80 -5.57 5.15
N GLU A 164 62.01 -4.96 6.31
CA GLU A 164 61.62 -3.57 6.56
C GLU A 164 62.38 -2.56 5.65
N ALA A 165 63.56 -2.97 5.16
CA ALA A 165 64.37 -2.16 4.26
C ALA A 165 63.68 -1.97 2.89
N SER A 166 63.05 -3.00 2.33
CA SER A 166 62.33 -2.87 1.06
C SER A 166 61.12 -1.93 1.18
N VAL A 167 60.41 -1.99 2.32
CA VAL A 167 59.30 -1.07 2.64
C VAL A 167 59.81 0.36 2.72
N THR A 168 60.89 0.59 3.46
CA THR A 168 61.47 1.93 3.63
C THR A 168 61.94 2.51 2.29
N SER A 169 62.62 1.71 1.46
CA SER A 169 63.07 2.13 0.12
C SER A 169 61.89 2.47 -0.78
N ALA A 170 60.88 1.61 -0.87
CA ALA A 170 59.72 1.86 -1.72
C ALA A 170 58.91 3.08 -1.25
N LYS A 171 58.71 3.26 0.06
CA LYS A 171 58.08 4.47 0.61
C LYS A 171 58.87 5.75 0.30
N SER A 172 60.20 5.67 0.17
CA SER A 172 61.03 6.81 -0.22
C SER A 172 60.98 7.11 -1.72
N GLU A 173 60.68 6.12 -2.57
CA GLU A 173 60.50 6.28 -4.02
C GLU A 173 59.09 6.77 -4.39
N ILE A 174 58.10 6.52 -3.53
CA ILE A 174 56.75 7.09 -3.63
C ILE A 174 56.81 8.57 -3.22
N THR A 175 57.28 9.40 -4.16
CA THR A 175 57.33 10.87 -4.02
C THR A 175 56.10 11.53 -4.64
N GLY A 176 55.54 12.52 -3.95
CA GLY A 176 54.32 13.23 -4.34
C GLY A 176 53.23 12.99 -3.31
N ASP A 177 52.68 14.07 -2.76
CA ASP A 177 51.32 14.01 -2.25
C ASP A 177 50.38 14.03 -3.47
N ALA A 178 49.13 13.60 -3.36
CA ALA A 178 48.13 13.96 -4.38
C ALA A 178 48.25 15.46 -4.63
N GLU A 179 48.56 15.86 -5.86
CA GLU A 179 48.40 17.26 -6.24
C GLU A 179 46.94 17.58 -5.95
N ALA A 180 46.73 18.48 -4.98
CA ALA A 180 45.38 18.81 -4.57
C ALA A 180 44.65 19.34 -5.80
N GLY A 181 43.48 18.75 -6.09
CA GLY A 181 42.61 19.23 -7.14
C GLY A 181 42.39 20.74 -6.99
N GLN A 182 42.62 21.48 -8.06
CA GLN A 182 42.45 22.90 -8.13
C GLN A 182 40.96 23.23 -8.20
N SER A 183 40.58 24.35 -7.58
CA SER A 183 39.25 24.95 -7.77
C SER A 183 39.39 26.19 -8.62
N LEU A 184 39.02 26.08 -9.90
CA LEU A 184 39.13 27.16 -10.88
C LEU A 184 37.76 27.80 -11.09
N SER A 185 37.65 29.11 -10.93
CA SER A 185 36.37 29.83 -11.14
C SER A 185 36.44 30.63 -12.44
N LEU A 186 35.40 30.50 -13.26
CA LEU A 186 35.27 31.28 -14.48
C LEU A 186 34.78 32.70 -14.17
N THR A 187 35.12 33.63 -15.06
CA THR A 187 34.76 35.04 -14.99
C THR A 187 33.78 35.41 -16.11
N GLY A 188 33.28 36.65 -16.14
CA GLY A 188 32.46 37.12 -17.26
C GLY A 188 33.26 37.44 -18.54
N ASN A 189 34.57 37.15 -18.57
CA ASN A 189 35.45 37.41 -19.71
C ASN A 189 35.85 36.09 -20.37
N GLN A 190 36.63 36.16 -21.45
CA GLN A 190 37.26 34.97 -22.02
C GLN A 190 38.22 34.35 -21.01
N ASP A 191 37.98 33.09 -20.67
CA ASP A 191 38.81 32.31 -19.77
C ASP A 191 39.64 31.27 -20.54
N THR A 192 40.90 31.08 -20.13
CA THR A 192 41.74 29.97 -20.57
C THR A 192 42.34 29.33 -19.33
N LEU A 193 41.75 28.21 -18.91
CA LEU A 193 42.02 27.58 -17.63
C LEU A 193 42.45 26.12 -17.85
N THR A 194 43.55 25.73 -17.22
CA THR A 194 44.10 24.38 -17.30
C THR A 194 44.25 23.80 -15.90
N GLY A 195 43.68 22.62 -15.69
CA GLY A 195 43.83 21.81 -14.50
C GLY A 195 45.23 21.20 -14.36
N GLY A 196 45.46 20.59 -13.21
CA GLY A 196 46.71 19.94 -12.84
C GLY A 196 46.68 18.44 -13.11
N ALA A 197 47.28 17.69 -12.19
CA ALA A 197 47.30 16.22 -12.23
C ALA A 197 46.36 15.57 -11.18
N GLY A 198 45.61 16.40 -10.44
CA GLY A 198 44.62 15.96 -9.45
C GLY A 198 43.20 16.28 -9.93
N ASN A 199 42.18 15.80 -9.21
CA ASN A 199 40.78 15.99 -9.61
C ASN A 199 40.33 17.45 -9.47
N ASP A 200 40.36 18.20 -10.55
CA ASP A 200 40.08 19.62 -10.58
C ASP A 200 38.58 19.91 -10.68
N THR A 201 38.17 21.06 -10.14
CA THR A 201 36.79 21.56 -10.21
C THR A 201 36.75 22.95 -10.83
N PHE A 202 36.10 23.05 -11.98
CA PHE A 202 35.76 24.29 -12.65
C PHE A 202 34.38 24.77 -12.17
N THR A 203 34.25 26.04 -11.79
CA THR A 203 32.99 26.63 -11.36
C THR A 203 32.60 27.77 -12.28
N ALA A 204 31.55 27.55 -13.07
CA ALA A 204 30.90 28.53 -13.92
C ALA A 204 29.58 28.98 -13.29
N GLY A 205 29.66 29.86 -12.29
CA GLY A 205 28.50 30.44 -11.61
C GLY A 205 27.82 31.58 -12.39
N ALA A 206 26.66 32.03 -11.93
CA ALA A 206 26.09 33.29 -12.41
C ALA A 206 26.86 34.48 -11.79
N ALA A 207 27.45 35.33 -12.62
CA ALA A 207 28.09 36.58 -12.19
C ALA A 207 27.14 37.77 -12.38
N GLN A 208 27.46 38.92 -11.82
CA GLN A 208 26.76 40.18 -12.12
C GLN A 208 27.63 41.05 -13.04
N ASP A 209 27.03 41.66 -14.06
CA ASP A 209 27.69 42.72 -14.80
C ASP A 209 27.83 43.99 -13.93
N GLY A 210 28.54 45.01 -14.45
CA GLY A 210 28.68 46.30 -13.77
C GLY A 210 27.37 47.06 -13.52
N ASN A 211 26.24 46.55 -14.03
CA ASN A 211 24.90 47.09 -13.90
C ASN A 211 24.00 46.23 -12.99
N GLY A 212 24.52 45.15 -12.39
CA GLY A 212 23.80 44.23 -11.50
C GLY A 212 22.95 43.16 -12.21
N THR A 213 23.06 43.03 -13.53
CA THR A 213 22.38 41.98 -14.31
C THR A 213 23.14 40.67 -14.19
N LEU A 214 22.42 39.55 -14.01
CA LEU A 214 23.05 38.23 -14.02
C LEU A 214 23.57 37.89 -15.42
N ILE A 215 24.83 37.48 -15.51
CA ILE A 215 25.53 37.04 -16.71
C ILE A 215 26.11 35.64 -16.51
N ASN A 216 26.28 34.90 -17.60
CA ASN A 216 27.00 33.63 -17.57
C ASN A 216 28.50 33.87 -17.51
N THR A 217 29.17 33.12 -16.65
CA THR A 217 30.65 33.06 -16.64
C THR A 217 31.20 32.07 -17.66
N LEU A 218 30.42 31.07 -18.07
CA LEU A 218 30.77 30.22 -19.21
C LEU A 218 30.28 30.86 -20.51
N GLN A 219 31.19 30.98 -21.47
CA GLN A 219 31.00 31.60 -22.78
C GLN A 219 31.55 30.68 -23.88
N GLY A 220 31.12 30.90 -25.13
CA GLY A 220 31.59 30.08 -26.26
C GLY A 220 33.05 30.31 -26.67
N VAL A 221 33.71 31.32 -26.10
CA VAL A 221 35.12 31.65 -26.37
C VAL A 221 36.09 31.07 -25.33
N ASP A 222 35.56 30.41 -24.30
CA ASP A 222 36.36 29.83 -23.22
C ASP A 222 37.02 28.53 -23.66
N VAL A 223 38.24 28.33 -23.17
CA VAL A 223 39.06 27.14 -23.41
C VAL A 223 39.43 26.55 -22.07
N LEU A 224 38.86 25.38 -21.77
CA LEU A 224 39.07 24.68 -20.50
C LEU A 224 39.73 23.33 -20.78
N ASP A 225 40.74 22.99 -20.00
CA ASP A 225 41.40 21.69 -20.05
C ASP A 225 41.52 21.15 -18.64
N GLY A 226 40.94 19.99 -18.33
CA GLY A 226 41.02 19.41 -16.98
C GLY A 226 42.41 18.86 -16.65
N GLY A 227 43.23 18.54 -17.66
CA GLY A 227 44.55 17.95 -17.42
C GLY A 227 44.44 16.45 -17.14
N ALA A 228 45.08 15.96 -16.08
CA ALA A 228 45.01 14.56 -15.67
C ALA A 228 44.25 14.45 -14.35
N GLY A 229 43.46 13.39 -14.21
CA GLY A 229 42.58 13.23 -13.05
C GLY A 229 41.17 12.88 -13.51
N THR A 230 40.21 13.02 -12.60
CA THR A 230 38.78 13.00 -12.92
C THR A 230 38.21 14.37 -12.61
N ASP A 231 37.98 15.14 -13.66
CA ASP A 231 37.75 16.57 -13.54
C ASP A 231 36.26 16.89 -13.67
N THR A 232 35.84 17.98 -13.02
CA THR A 232 34.43 18.36 -12.91
C THR A 232 34.22 19.82 -13.29
N ILE A 233 33.19 20.11 -14.07
CA ILE A 233 32.69 21.48 -14.25
C ILE A 233 31.26 21.62 -13.71
N ASN A 234 31.05 22.64 -12.88
CA ASN A 234 29.75 23.02 -12.33
C ASN A 234 29.25 24.30 -13.01
N ILE A 235 28.16 24.20 -13.77
CA ILE A 235 27.63 25.26 -14.63
C ILE A 235 26.27 25.72 -14.11
N THR A 236 26.10 27.02 -13.93
CA THR A 236 24.78 27.66 -13.82
C THR A 236 24.55 28.49 -15.07
N LEU A 237 23.56 28.11 -15.86
CA LEU A 237 23.10 28.91 -16.99
C LEU A 237 21.98 29.86 -16.58
N THR A 238 22.00 31.06 -17.16
CA THR A 238 20.98 32.10 -16.97
C THR A 238 20.79 32.95 -18.22
N GLY A 239 19.67 33.66 -18.29
CA GLY A 239 19.41 34.66 -19.34
C GLY A 239 19.03 34.10 -20.72
N GLY A 240 18.76 32.81 -20.86
CA GLY A 240 18.40 32.20 -22.15
C GLY A 240 19.60 32.00 -23.08
N ALA A 241 20.76 31.70 -22.51
CA ALA A 241 22.01 31.64 -23.24
C ALA A 241 22.22 30.30 -23.94
N VAL A 242 22.76 30.34 -25.17
CA VAL A 242 23.30 29.17 -25.86
C VAL A 242 24.83 29.26 -25.77
N VAL A 243 25.44 28.34 -25.03
CA VAL A 243 26.88 28.36 -24.74
C VAL A 243 27.56 27.12 -25.34
N ALA A 244 28.70 27.30 -25.99
CA ALA A 244 29.45 26.22 -26.66
C ALA A 244 30.97 26.39 -26.41
N PRO A 245 31.48 26.07 -25.22
CA PRO A 245 32.89 26.22 -24.89
C PRO A 245 33.76 25.15 -25.55
N SER A 246 35.06 25.38 -25.61
CA SER A 246 36.05 24.34 -25.92
C SER A 246 36.49 23.68 -24.62
N MET A 247 36.26 22.36 -24.49
CA MET A 247 36.63 21.61 -23.28
C MET A 247 37.42 20.34 -23.65
N SER A 248 38.50 20.06 -22.93
CA SER A 248 39.24 18.80 -23.02
C SER A 248 39.48 18.22 -21.64
N ASN A 249 39.54 16.89 -21.54
CA ASN A 249 39.85 16.16 -20.30
C ASN A 249 38.98 16.61 -19.11
N ILE A 250 37.70 16.90 -19.35
CA ILE A 250 36.71 17.15 -18.28
C ILE A 250 35.65 16.08 -18.39
N GLU A 251 35.65 15.16 -17.44
CA GLU A 251 34.81 13.96 -17.49
C GLU A 251 33.38 14.25 -17.02
N ASN A 252 33.22 15.09 -16.00
CA ASN A 252 31.95 15.33 -15.33
C ASN A 252 31.43 16.75 -15.59
N VAL A 253 30.30 16.85 -16.28
CA VAL A 253 29.62 18.12 -16.55
C VAL A 253 28.33 18.19 -15.75
N THR A 254 28.24 19.11 -14.80
CA THR A 254 27.01 19.37 -14.03
C THR A 254 26.42 20.71 -14.44
N VAL A 255 25.13 20.73 -14.80
CA VAL A 255 24.41 21.91 -15.29
C VAL A 255 23.18 22.17 -14.45
N ARG A 256 23.03 23.40 -14.00
CA ARG A 256 21.78 23.95 -13.47
C ARG A 256 21.24 24.98 -14.46
N VAL A 257 20.02 24.75 -14.93
CA VAL A 257 19.33 25.67 -15.86
C VAL A 257 18.34 26.54 -15.10
N THR A 258 18.30 27.83 -15.40
CA THR A 258 17.38 28.76 -14.71
C THR A 258 16.31 29.33 -15.64
N ASN A 259 16.46 29.15 -16.95
CA ASN A 259 15.54 29.60 -17.99
C ASN A 259 15.29 28.51 -19.06
N ALA A 260 14.13 28.61 -19.72
CA ALA A 260 13.70 27.75 -20.84
C ALA A 260 14.63 27.76 -22.07
N ALA A 261 15.29 28.88 -22.32
CA ALA A 261 16.16 29.06 -23.47
C ALA A 261 17.63 28.75 -23.16
N ASP A 262 17.95 28.38 -21.92
CA ASP A 262 19.32 28.01 -21.54
C ASP A 262 19.71 26.69 -22.22
N SER A 263 20.84 26.72 -22.92
CA SER A 263 21.38 25.59 -23.67
C SER A 263 22.90 25.52 -23.56
N LEU A 264 23.42 24.31 -23.32
CA LEU A 264 24.84 24.00 -23.37
C LEU A 264 25.11 23.06 -24.54
N SER A 265 26.03 23.42 -25.42
CA SER A 265 26.54 22.55 -26.49
C SER A 265 27.90 21.99 -26.10
N LEU A 266 27.98 20.66 -26.00
CA LEU A 266 29.21 19.90 -25.76
C LEU A 266 29.87 19.43 -27.06
N SER A 267 29.43 19.92 -28.22
CA SER A 267 30.02 19.57 -29.52
C SER A 267 31.51 19.91 -29.64
N GLY A 268 31.99 20.89 -28.88
CA GLY A 268 33.40 21.28 -28.77
C GLY A 268 34.14 20.64 -27.60
N ALA A 269 33.48 19.72 -26.87
CA ALA A 269 34.05 19.04 -25.72
C ALA A 269 34.62 17.67 -26.10
N SER A 270 35.69 17.25 -25.43
CA SER A 270 36.27 15.92 -25.51
C SER A 270 36.56 15.39 -24.10
N GLY A 271 36.43 14.07 -23.90
CA GLY A 271 36.63 13.42 -22.60
C GLY A 271 35.37 13.35 -21.71
N VAL A 272 34.29 14.04 -22.05
CA VAL A 272 33.03 14.00 -21.25
C VAL A 272 32.46 12.59 -21.21
N THR A 273 32.31 12.05 -20.00
CA THR A 273 31.71 10.73 -19.75
C THR A 273 30.42 10.81 -18.96
N ASN A 274 30.20 11.88 -18.20
CA ASN A 274 29.01 12.08 -17.37
C ASN A 274 28.42 13.48 -17.57
N VAL A 275 27.11 13.55 -17.81
CA VAL A 275 26.36 14.81 -17.90
C VAL A 275 25.22 14.77 -16.88
N THR A 276 25.22 15.71 -15.95
CA THR A 276 24.19 15.85 -14.92
C THR A 276 23.43 17.15 -15.09
N VAL A 277 22.09 17.09 -15.15
CA VAL A 277 21.23 18.27 -15.04
C VAL A 277 20.53 18.24 -13.69
N ALA A 278 20.75 19.25 -12.86
CA ALA A 278 20.27 19.23 -11.48
C ALA A 278 19.80 20.56 -10.91
N ASN A 279 19.00 20.47 -9.84
CA ASN A 279 18.63 21.59 -8.97
C ASN A 279 17.87 22.73 -9.68
N SER A 280 17.09 22.42 -10.71
CA SER A 280 16.21 23.40 -11.38
C SER A 280 14.76 23.17 -10.92
N THR A 281 14.46 23.70 -9.73
CA THR A 281 13.21 23.44 -8.98
C THR A 281 12.15 24.54 -9.11
N VAL A 282 12.42 25.61 -9.87
CA VAL A 282 11.44 26.69 -10.11
C VAL A 282 10.49 26.26 -11.22
N ALA A 283 9.26 25.88 -10.86
CA ALA A 283 8.22 25.44 -11.77
C ALA A 283 7.97 26.46 -12.91
N SER A 284 8.51 26.17 -14.08
CA SER A 284 8.12 26.83 -15.32
C SER A 284 7.54 25.79 -16.24
N THR A 285 6.25 25.92 -16.54
CA THR A 285 5.50 25.02 -17.45
C THR A 285 5.96 25.10 -18.91
N ALA A 286 6.97 25.93 -19.22
CA ALA A 286 7.48 26.16 -20.57
C ALA A 286 9.02 26.07 -20.68
N ALA A 287 9.74 25.62 -19.65
CA ALA A 287 11.21 25.60 -19.65
C ALA A 287 11.82 24.21 -19.86
N THR A 288 12.40 24.00 -21.05
CA THR A 288 13.22 22.82 -21.38
C THR A 288 14.68 23.24 -21.52
N GLY A 289 15.47 23.07 -20.46
CA GLY A 289 16.91 23.25 -20.56
C GLY A 289 17.52 22.18 -21.47
N THR A 290 18.42 22.56 -22.38
CA THR A 290 18.99 21.62 -23.37
C THR A 290 20.49 21.44 -23.15
N VAL A 291 20.97 20.20 -23.11
CA VAL A 291 22.40 19.88 -23.23
C VAL A 291 22.59 19.05 -24.50
N SER A 292 23.24 19.62 -25.51
CA SER A 292 23.46 18.98 -26.80
C SER A 292 24.91 18.48 -26.95
N GLY A 293 25.13 17.57 -27.89
CA GLY A 293 26.46 17.00 -28.15
C GLY A 293 26.92 16.03 -27.06
N VAL A 294 25.98 15.38 -26.36
CA VAL A 294 26.29 14.49 -25.21
C VAL A 294 26.98 13.18 -25.60
N ALA A 295 27.01 12.85 -26.89
CA ALA A 295 27.71 11.67 -27.43
C ALA A 295 27.38 10.37 -26.67
N GLY A 296 28.39 9.69 -26.11
CA GLY A 296 28.23 8.44 -25.35
C GLY A 296 28.15 8.61 -23.83
N ALA A 297 27.95 9.83 -23.33
CA ALA A 297 27.95 10.10 -21.89
C ALA A 297 26.75 9.46 -21.15
N ALA A 298 26.97 9.08 -19.89
CA ALA A 298 25.89 8.75 -18.97
C ALA A 298 25.13 10.02 -18.58
N LEU A 299 23.80 9.96 -18.59
CA LEU A 299 22.92 11.12 -18.43
C LEU A 299 22.21 11.04 -17.08
N THR A 300 22.38 12.06 -16.25
CA THR A 300 21.78 12.12 -14.91
C THR A 300 20.87 13.32 -14.79
N VAL A 301 19.71 13.12 -14.17
CA VAL A 301 18.78 14.18 -13.79
C VAL A 301 18.48 14.05 -12.30
N LYS A 302 18.74 15.11 -11.55
CA LYS A 302 18.68 15.07 -10.08
C LYS A 302 18.04 16.30 -9.47
N ASN A 303 17.16 16.12 -8.47
CA ASN A 303 16.49 17.23 -7.77
C ASN A 303 15.86 18.23 -8.75
N GLN A 304 15.09 17.70 -9.70
CA GLN A 304 14.68 18.42 -10.89
C GLN A 304 13.15 18.40 -11.03
N SER A 305 12.57 19.56 -11.32
CA SER A 305 11.13 19.66 -11.64
C SER A 305 10.87 20.15 -13.06
N ASN A 306 11.78 20.95 -13.61
CA ASN A 306 11.69 21.47 -14.98
C ASN A 306 12.10 20.43 -16.03
N ALA A 307 11.52 20.54 -17.23
CA ALA A 307 11.86 19.66 -18.33
C ALA A 307 13.34 19.76 -18.71
N VAL A 308 13.91 18.62 -19.10
CA VAL A 308 15.31 18.49 -19.50
C VAL A 308 15.36 17.89 -20.89
N SER A 309 16.26 18.39 -21.73
CA SER A 309 16.59 17.77 -23.00
C SER A 309 18.08 17.43 -23.06
N PHE A 310 18.37 16.20 -23.47
CA PHE A 310 19.68 15.76 -23.90
C PHE A 310 19.62 15.51 -25.40
N ASP A 311 20.53 16.09 -26.18
CA ASP A 311 20.49 16.00 -27.64
C ASP A 311 21.83 15.52 -28.22
N GLY A 312 21.78 14.81 -29.34
CA GLY A 312 22.98 14.31 -30.02
C GLY A 312 23.67 13.14 -29.32
N SER A 313 22.92 12.29 -28.60
CA SER A 313 23.46 11.02 -28.12
C SER A 313 23.81 10.09 -29.30
N THR A 314 24.99 9.48 -29.24
CA THR A 314 25.50 8.57 -30.27
C THR A 314 25.56 7.11 -29.80
N GLY A 315 25.26 6.86 -28.52
CA GLY A 315 25.27 5.52 -27.94
C GLY A 315 24.21 4.60 -28.57
N SER A 316 24.56 3.33 -28.73
CA SER A 316 23.58 2.26 -29.04
C SER A 316 22.76 1.85 -27.81
N ALA A 317 23.26 2.15 -26.62
CA ALA A 317 22.58 2.03 -25.34
C ALA A 317 22.75 3.33 -24.56
N LEU A 318 21.73 3.71 -23.79
CA LEU A 318 21.77 4.87 -22.90
C LEU A 318 21.82 4.42 -21.43
N THR A 319 22.70 5.06 -20.66
CA THR A 319 22.72 4.96 -19.20
C THR A 319 22.08 6.22 -18.63
N LEU A 320 20.97 6.06 -17.93
CA LEU A 320 20.14 7.14 -17.41
C LEU A 320 20.05 7.02 -15.88
N THR A 321 20.14 8.15 -15.17
CA THR A 321 19.89 8.21 -13.73
C THR A 321 18.86 9.29 -13.42
N PHE A 322 17.80 8.93 -12.71
CA PHE A 322 16.76 9.85 -12.25
C PHE A 322 16.67 9.78 -10.72
N ASP A 323 17.05 10.86 -10.04
CA ASP A 323 17.06 10.92 -8.58
C ASP A 323 16.26 12.13 -8.08
N THR A 324 15.11 11.88 -7.46
CA THR A 324 14.19 12.91 -6.95
C THR A 324 13.78 13.87 -8.07
N VAL A 325 13.07 13.34 -9.06
CA VAL A 325 12.67 14.07 -10.28
C VAL A 325 11.15 14.09 -10.40
N GLY A 326 10.56 15.26 -10.59
CA GLY A 326 9.11 15.43 -10.70
C GLY A 326 8.35 15.05 -9.42
N SER A 327 7.05 14.80 -9.56
CA SER A 327 6.17 14.31 -8.50
C SER A 327 5.08 13.39 -9.06
N SER A 328 4.42 12.63 -8.20
CA SER A 328 3.31 11.75 -8.59
C SER A 328 2.13 12.49 -9.26
N SER A 329 1.97 13.79 -9.00
CA SER A 329 0.91 14.63 -9.59
C SER A 329 1.39 15.47 -10.77
N ALA A 330 2.70 15.65 -10.94
CA ALA A 330 3.30 16.47 -11.98
C ALA A 330 4.65 15.88 -12.40
N ARG A 331 4.66 15.19 -13.54
CA ARG A 331 5.82 14.47 -14.08
C ARG A 331 6.71 15.39 -14.89
N THR A 332 8.02 15.19 -14.80
CA THR A 332 9.01 15.98 -15.54
C THR A 332 9.30 15.34 -16.90
N ALA A 333 9.29 16.12 -17.98
CA ALA A 333 9.67 15.65 -19.31
C ALA A 333 11.18 15.57 -19.48
N ILE A 334 11.67 14.41 -19.93
CA ILE A 334 13.05 14.12 -20.28
C ILE A 334 13.07 13.78 -21.77
N ASP A 335 13.51 14.73 -22.58
CA ASP A 335 13.63 14.58 -24.04
C ASP A 335 15.06 14.12 -24.38
N LEU A 336 15.21 12.92 -24.94
CA LEU A 336 16.49 12.31 -25.27
C LEU A 336 16.94 12.59 -26.73
N GLY A 337 16.20 13.40 -27.48
CA GLY A 337 16.51 13.71 -28.86
C GLY A 337 15.64 14.83 -29.42
N LYS A 338 15.88 16.08 -28.98
CA LYS A 338 15.04 17.22 -29.37
C LYS A 338 15.19 17.61 -30.84
N ALA A 339 16.41 17.68 -31.35
CA ALA A 339 16.69 17.99 -32.75
C ALA A 339 17.38 16.83 -33.49
N THR A 340 18.18 16.03 -32.78
CA THR A 340 18.84 14.83 -33.30
C THR A 340 18.37 13.61 -32.53
N ALA A 341 17.68 12.69 -33.22
CA ALA A 341 17.19 11.44 -32.63
C ALA A 341 18.32 10.67 -31.91
N ALA A 342 18.03 10.16 -30.71
CA ALA A 342 18.93 9.21 -30.06
C ALA A 342 18.99 7.94 -30.90
N LYS A 343 20.19 7.40 -31.10
CA LYS A 343 20.39 6.14 -31.83
C LYS A 343 20.21 4.89 -30.94
N ALA A 344 19.86 5.10 -29.68
CA ALA A 344 19.83 4.05 -28.69
C ALA A 344 18.62 3.13 -28.89
N THR A 345 18.88 1.82 -28.89
CA THR A 345 17.84 0.78 -28.96
C THR A 345 17.55 0.18 -27.59
N SER A 346 18.36 0.53 -26.58
CA SER A 346 18.22 0.08 -25.19
C SER A 346 18.51 1.20 -24.20
N ALA A 347 17.88 1.15 -23.04
CA ALA A 347 18.13 2.05 -21.92
C ALA A 347 18.34 1.26 -20.62
N THR A 348 19.37 1.64 -19.85
CA THR A 348 19.57 1.22 -18.46
C THR A 348 19.31 2.42 -17.58
N ILE A 349 18.31 2.33 -16.71
CA ILE A 349 17.79 3.43 -15.90
C ILE A 349 17.99 3.10 -14.42
N THR A 350 18.63 4.00 -13.68
CA THR A 350 18.59 4.00 -12.20
C THR A 350 17.57 5.04 -11.75
N ALA A 351 16.56 4.63 -10.99
CA ALA A 351 15.45 5.50 -10.59
C ALA A 351 15.30 5.52 -9.06
N ASN A 352 15.27 6.72 -8.47
CA ASN A 352 15.00 6.95 -7.06
C ASN A 352 13.96 8.07 -6.92
N ASN A 353 12.74 7.75 -6.49
CA ASN A 353 11.63 8.72 -6.40
C ASN A 353 11.47 9.55 -7.69
N ALA A 354 11.54 8.88 -8.83
CA ALA A 354 11.54 9.50 -10.15
C ALA A 354 10.17 9.42 -10.81
N HIS A 355 9.61 10.57 -11.19
CA HIS A 355 8.33 10.71 -11.87
C HIS A 355 8.53 11.47 -13.20
N VAL A 356 8.82 10.72 -14.27
CA VAL A 356 9.33 11.26 -15.55
C VAL A 356 8.59 10.74 -16.77
N ASN A 357 8.41 11.60 -17.77
CA ASN A 357 8.10 11.26 -19.17
C ASN A 357 9.41 11.12 -19.91
N VAL A 358 9.77 9.91 -20.34
CA VAL A 358 10.93 9.70 -21.21
C VAL A 358 10.44 9.71 -22.65
N ASP A 359 10.97 10.65 -23.42
CA ASP A 359 10.47 11.01 -24.74
C ASP A 359 11.59 11.42 -25.71
N SER A 360 11.30 11.54 -27.00
CA SER A 360 12.25 12.08 -27.98
C SER A 360 11.56 12.70 -29.18
N THR A 361 11.60 14.03 -29.22
CA THR A 361 10.90 14.82 -30.23
C THR A 361 11.28 14.42 -31.67
N ALA A 362 12.53 14.02 -31.92
CA ALA A 362 13.02 13.72 -33.26
C ALA A 362 12.77 12.26 -33.70
N ALA A 363 12.93 11.29 -32.80
CA ALA A 363 12.49 9.88 -32.90
C ALA A 363 13.27 9.04 -31.89
N ASP A 364 12.58 8.25 -31.05
CA ASP A 364 13.20 7.18 -30.27
C ASP A 364 12.57 5.81 -30.55
N VAL A 365 13.42 4.77 -30.45
CA VAL A 365 13.08 3.39 -30.79
C VAL A 365 13.59 2.40 -29.74
N PHE A 366 13.46 2.72 -28.43
CA PHE A 366 13.85 1.74 -27.41
C PHE A 366 13.08 0.44 -27.63
N THR A 367 13.84 -0.61 -27.85
CA THR A 367 13.33 -1.98 -27.96
C THR A 367 13.43 -2.71 -26.64
N SER A 368 14.34 -2.29 -25.75
CA SER A 368 14.49 -2.82 -24.41
C SER A 368 14.77 -1.72 -23.39
N ALA A 369 14.30 -1.91 -22.16
CA ALA A 369 14.65 -1.05 -21.03
C ALA A 369 14.87 -1.89 -19.77
N THR A 370 15.90 -1.54 -18.99
CA THR A 370 16.15 -2.07 -17.65
C THR A 370 16.07 -0.93 -16.65
N VAL A 371 15.27 -1.09 -15.58
CA VAL A 371 15.05 -0.07 -14.55
C VAL A 371 15.44 -0.63 -13.18
N ALA A 372 16.49 -0.10 -12.56
CA ALA A 372 16.82 -0.33 -11.16
C ALA A 372 16.10 0.71 -10.29
N ALA A 373 15.00 0.32 -9.65
CA ALA A 373 14.10 1.18 -8.91
C ALA A 373 14.38 1.16 -7.40
N THR A 374 14.43 2.36 -6.82
CA THR A 374 14.42 2.63 -5.38
C THR A 374 13.35 3.69 -5.08
N GLY A 375 12.72 3.66 -3.91
CA GLY A 375 11.59 4.55 -3.63
C GLY A 375 10.38 4.32 -4.53
N SER A 376 9.58 5.36 -4.80
CA SER A 376 8.36 5.27 -5.63
C SER A 376 8.56 5.93 -6.99
N ASN A 377 8.51 5.15 -8.08
CA ASN A 377 8.82 5.66 -9.41
C ASN A 377 7.63 5.59 -10.38
N THR A 378 7.58 6.54 -11.32
CA THR A 378 6.66 6.55 -12.45
C THR A 378 7.44 6.95 -13.70
N ILE A 379 7.64 6.01 -14.61
CA ILE A 379 8.38 6.23 -15.87
C ILE A 379 7.43 5.83 -16.99
N ASP A 380 6.99 6.81 -17.78
CA ASP A 380 6.24 6.50 -19.00
C ASP A 380 7.16 6.71 -20.21
N PHE A 381 7.26 5.66 -21.03
CA PHE A 381 8.05 5.61 -22.26
C PHE A 381 7.19 6.05 -23.45
N THR A 382 6.77 7.32 -23.47
CA THR A 382 5.70 7.83 -24.36
C THR A 382 5.94 7.50 -25.83
N ASP A 383 7.09 7.88 -26.40
CA ASP A 383 7.40 7.60 -27.80
C ASP A 383 7.85 6.16 -28.06
N SER A 384 8.53 5.54 -27.10
CA SER A 384 8.98 4.15 -27.23
C SER A 384 7.87 3.12 -26.94
N ALA A 385 6.65 3.53 -26.60
CA ALA A 385 5.52 2.65 -26.32
C ALA A 385 5.21 1.67 -27.46
N ALA A 386 5.41 2.15 -28.70
CA ALA A 386 5.18 1.40 -29.91
C ALA A 386 6.41 0.61 -30.40
N THR A 387 7.53 0.62 -29.69
CA THR A 387 8.79 -0.05 -30.10
C THR A 387 9.36 -0.95 -29.02
N LEU A 388 9.05 -0.69 -27.74
CA LEU A 388 9.53 -1.45 -26.59
C LEU A 388 8.97 -2.88 -26.61
N THR A 389 9.86 -3.87 -26.65
CA THR A 389 9.50 -5.30 -26.66
C THR A 389 9.85 -6.00 -25.35
N SER A 390 10.76 -5.44 -24.54
CA SER A 390 11.13 -5.99 -23.24
C SER A 390 11.34 -4.90 -22.19
N LEU A 391 10.86 -5.16 -20.98
CA LEU A 391 11.04 -4.30 -19.81
C LEU A 391 11.49 -5.17 -18.63
N THR A 392 12.65 -4.84 -18.07
CA THR A 392 13.17 -5.46 -16.84
C THR A 392 13.18 -4.44 -15.72
N VAL A 393 12.68 -4.80 -14.54
CA VAL A 393 12.65 -3.97 -13.34
C VAL A 393 13.37 -4.71 -12.22
N SER A 394 14.27 -4.03 -11.52
CA SER A 394 15.00 -4.55 -10.37
C SER A 394 15.03 -3.53 -9.24
N GLY A 395 15.60 -3.90 -8.10
CA GLY A 395 15.64 -3.05 -6.91
C GLY A 395 14.38 -3.18 -6.05
N ALA A 396 14.44 -2.59 -4.85
CA ALA A 396 13.39 -2.71 -3.83
C ALA A 396 12.28 -1.64 -3.97
N GLY A 397 12.44 -0.67 -4.88
CA GLY A 397 11.46 0.39 -5.13
C GLY A 397 10.38 -0.03 -6.13
N SER A 398 9.29 0.74 -6.18
CA SER A 398 8.19 0.49 -7.13
C SER A 398 8.39 1.19 -8.48
N LEU A 399 7.78 0.64 -9.53
CA LEU A 399 7.71 1.25 -10.86
C LEU A 399 6.29 1.25 -11.42
N LYS A 400 5.81 2.41 -11.84
CA LYS A 400 4.54 2.58 -12.56
C LYS A 400 4.76 3.05 -14.00
N THR A 401 4.11 2.39 -14.96
CA THR A 401 4.10 2.75 -16.40
C THR A 401 2.69 2.95 -16.97
N SER A 402 1.65 2.99 -16.12
CA SER A 402 0.26 2.77 -16.54
C SER A 402 -0.38 3.90 -17.36
N ASN A 403 0.26 5.06 -17.52
CA ASN A 403 -0.33 6.16 -18.29
C ASN A 403 -0.07 6.02 -19.80
N VAL A 404 0.79 5.09 -20.19
CA VAL A 404 1.10 4.76 -21.58
C VAL A 404 0.92 3.26 -21.78
N ASP A 405 0.22 2.88 -22.85
CA ASP A 405 -0.04 1.47 -23.14
C ASP A 405 1.17 0.85 -23.87
N LEU A 406 1.94 0.04 -23.16
CA LEU A 406 3.16 -0.60 -23.67
C LEU A 406 2.82 -1.86 -24.47
N THR A 407 2.02 -1.67 -25.52
CA THR A 407 1.38 -2.76 -26.26
C THR A 407 2.39 -3.72 -26.90
N LYS A 408 3.58 -3.30 -27.33
CA LYS A 408 4.54 -4.20 -27.97
C LYS A 408 5.43 -5.00 -27.01
N VAL A 409 5.35 -4.74 -25.71
CA VAL A 409 6.13 -5.49 -24.73
C VAL A 409 5.67 -6.95 -24.78
N ALA A 410 6.61 -7.85 -25.06
CA ALA A 410 6.45 -9.29 -25.09
C ALA A 410 6.96 -9.94 -23.81
N THR A 411 7.88 -9.28 -23.10
CA THR A 411 8.43 -9.79 -21.83
C THR A 411 8.53 -8.67 -20.80
N LEU A 412 7.85 -8.86 -19.68
CA LEU A 412 8.01 -8.08 -18.46
C LEU A 412 8.67 -8.98 -17.41
N THR A 413 9.76 -8.50 -16.81
CA THR A 413 10.40 -9.16 -15.67
C THR A 413 10.60 -8.14 -14.57
N ALA A 414 10.14 -8.43 -13.35
CA ALA A 414 10.33 -7.57 -12.20
C ALA A 414 10.88 -8.36 -11.01
N GLY A 415 11.70 -7.69 -10.19
CA GLY A 415 12.15 -8.19 -8.89
C GLY A 415 11.13 -7.91 -7.78
N ASP A 416 11.62 -7.76 -6.55
CA ASP A 416 10.79 -7.66 -5.33
C ASP A 416 10.14 -6.28 -5.04
N GLY A 417 10.20 -5.37 -6.00
CA GLY A 417 9.56 -4.07 -5.93
C GLY A 417 8.23 -4.08 -6.69
N GLY A 418 7.17 -3.48 -6.14
CA GLY A 418 5.84 -3.48 -6.79
C GLY A 418 5.82 -2.78 -8.14
N VAL A 419 5.21 -3.40 -9.14
CA VAL A 419 5.11 -2.91 -10.52
C VAL A 419 3.67 -2.65 -10.91
N THR A 420 3.37 -1.46 -11.41
CA THR A 420 2.10 -1.16 -12.08
C THR A 420 2.34 -1.04 -13.59
N PHE A 421 1.85 -2.01 -14.36
CA PHE A 421 2.07 -2.14 -15.79
C PHE A 421 0.75 -2.19 -16.57
N LYS A 422 0.68 -1.46 -17.68
CA LYS A 422 -0.39 -1.56 -18.67
C LYS A 422 0.24 -1.78 -20.04
N GLY A 423 -0.06 -2.92 -20.65
CA GLY A 423 0.56 -3.31 -21.93
C GLY A 423 0.27 -4.75 -22.32
N GLY A 424 1.05 -5.26 -23.27
CA GLY A 424 0.84 -6.59 -23.84
C GLY A 424 -0.29 -6.58 -24.88
N SER A 425 0.10 -6.49 -26.16
CA SER A 425 -0.82 -6.43 -27.29
C SER A 425 -1.45 -7.78 -27.56
N ALA A 426 -2.67 -7.75 -28.13
CA ALA A 426 -3.27 -8.88 -28.79
C ALA A 426 -2.46 -9.39 -30.01
N ALA A 427 -1.38 -8.72 -30.45
CA ALA A 427 -0.59 -9.10 -31.62
C ALA A 427 0.69 -9.89 -31.33
N THR A 428 1.18 -9.91 -30.08
CA THR A 428 2.48 -10.49 -29.71
C THR A 428 2.32 -11.45 -28.53
N SER A 429 3.07 -12.55 -28.52
CA SER A 429 3.12 -13.44 -27.34
C SER A 429 3.68 -12.66 -26.15
N PHE A 430 2.92 -12.60 -25.05
CA PHE A 430 3.28 -11.85 -23.86
C PHE A 430 3.54 -12.77 -22.67
N SER A 431 4.61 -12.52 -21.92
CA SER A 431 4.92 -13.17 -20.64
C SER A 431 5.31 -12.11 -19.61
N ALA A 432 4.74 -12.23 -18.41
CA ALA A 432 5.13 -11.44 -17.24
C ALA A 432 5.56 -12.36 -16.11
N THR A 433 6.66 -12.00 -15.45
CA THR A 433 7.07 -12.57 -14.17
C THR A 433 7.45 -11.41 -13.28
N THR A 434 6.74 -11.23 -12.17
CA THR A 434 7.10 -10.26 -11.13
C THR A 434 7.54 -11.00 -9.86
N GLY A 435 8.14 -10.27 -8.93
CA GLY A 435 8.75 -10.83 -7.73
C GLY A 435 7.84 -10.68 -6.52
N SER A 436 8.42 -10.42 -5.36
CA SER A 436 7.62 -9.94 -4.22
C SER A 436 7.11 -8.51 -4.50
N GLY A 437 6.04 -8.05 -3.85
CA GLY A 437 5.59 -6.67 -4.00
C GLY A 437 4.08 -6.52 -4.02
N LYS A 438 3.59 -5.39 -4.55
CA LYS A 438 2.17 -5.27 -4.92
C LYS A 438 2.14 -4.95 -6.39
N ASP A 439 1.91 -5.97 -7.20
CA ASP A 439 1.94 -5.89 -8.64
C ASP A 439 0.54 -5.64 -9.20
N SER A 440 0.45 -4.78 -10.21
CA SER A 440 -0.81 -4.41 -10.85
C SER A 440 -0.64 -4.42 -12.37
N LEU A 441 -1.13 -5.48 -13.01
CA LEU A 441 -0.98 -5.73 -14.43
C LEU A 441 -2.32 -5.59 -15.15
N THR A 442 -2.37 -4.79 -16.22
CA THR A 442 -3.50 -4.77 -17.17
C THR A 442 -3.02 -5.26 -18.53
N VAL A 443 -3.54 -6.40 -18.99
CA VAL A 443 -3.02 -7.14 -20.15
C VAL A 443 -4.12 -7.66 -21.08
N ALA A 444 -3.78 -7.98 -22.33
CA ALA A 444 -4.67 -8.68 -23.27
C ALA A 444 -4.57 -10.22 -23.11
N GLY A 445 -5.70 -10.93 -23.16
CA GLY A 445 -5.72 -12.40 -23.00
C GLY A 445 -5.40 -13.19 -24.28
N THR A 446 -5.65 -12.61 -25.46
CA THR A 446 -5.64 -13.32 -26.76
C THR A 446 -4.30 -13.97 -27.12
N ASN A 447 -3.18 -13.39 -26.71
CA ASN A 447 -1.83 -13.90 -26.93
C ASN A 447 -1.01 -13.99 -25.63
N LEU A 448 -1.69 -14.05 -24.48
CA LEU A 448 -1.04 -14.22 -23.21
C LEU A 448 -0.44 -15.63 -23.10
N LYS A 449 0.86 -15.73 -22.81
CA LYS A 449 1.53 -16.99 -22.53
C LYS A 449 1.54 -17.29 -21.04
N SER A 450 2.10 -16.38 -20.24
CA SER A 450 2.17 -16.52 -18.79
C SER A 450 2.08 -15.19 -18.06
N VAL A 451 1.42 -15.17 -16.92
CA VAL A 451 1.62 -14.18 -15.85
C VAL A 451 1.97 -14.96 -14.59
N ASP A 452 2.99 -14.52 -13.87
CA ASP A 452 3.36 -15.01 -12.55
C ASP A 452 3.65 -13.77 -11.70
N THR A 453 2.83 -13.48 -10.68
CA THR A 453 2.98 -12.25 -9.89
C THR A 453 3.79 -12.39 -8.60
N GLY A 454 4.11 -13.61 -8.18
CA GLY A 454 5.03 -13.83 -7.07
C GLY A 454 4.38 -13.72 -5.68
N ALA A 455 4.78 -12.78 -4.84
CA ALA A 455 4.28 -12.70 -3.47
C ALA A 455 3.85 -11.28 -3.10
N GLY A 456 2.77 -11.16 -2.36
CA GLY A 456 2.13 -9.93 -1.94
C GLY A 456 0.72 -9.84 -2.50
N ASN A 457 0.06 -8.69 -2.39
CA ASN A 457 -1.33 -8.56 -2.80
C ASN A 457 -1.39 -8.00 -4.22
N ASP A 458 -1.49 -8.90 -5.19
CA ASP A 458 -1.36 -8.58 -6.60
C ASP A 458 -2.72 -8.42 -7.29
N SER A 459 -2.72 -7.69 -8.41
CA SER A 459 -3.91 -7.44 -9.21
C SER A 459 -3.66 -7.62 -10.69
N VAL A 460 -4.39 -8.54 -11.33
CA VAL A 460 -4.29 -8.79 -12.77
C VAL A 460 -5.64 -8.54 -13.44
N THR A 461 -5.71 -7.57 -14.34
CA THR A 461 -6.89 -7.33 -15.20
C THR A 461 -6.61 -7.84 -16.61
N VAL A 462 -7.44 -8.77 -17.08
CA VAL A 462 -7.34 -9.32 -18.44
C VAL A 462 -8.48 -8.80 -19.30
N SER A 463 -8.14 -8.03 -20.33
CA SER A 463 -9.08 -7.27 -21.16
C SER A 463 -9.74 -8.06 -22.30
N SER A 464 -9.29 -9.30 -22.56
CA SER A 464 -9.87 -10.19 -23.56
C SER A 464 -9.77 -11.65 -23.11
N ALA A 465 -10.44 -12.58 -23.81
CA ALA A 465 -10.43 -13.99 -23.42
C ALA A 465 -8.99 -14.54 -23.37
N LEU A 466 -8.63 -15.21 -22.26
CA LEU A 466 -7.35 -15.93 -22.17
C LEU A 466 -7.27 -16.99 -23.26
N ALA A 467 -6.11 -17.10 -23.89
CA ALA A 467 -5.83 -18.18 -24.83
C ALA A 467 -5.81 -19.54 -24.10
N ALA A 468 -6.10 -20.62 -24.81
CA ALA A 468 -6.15 -21.98 -24.25
C ALA A 468 -4.81 -22.45 -23.64
N THR A 469 -3.70 -21.82 -24.02
CA THR A 469 -2.35 -22.11 -23.51
C THR A 469 -1.87 -21.14 -22.44
N SER A 470 -2.69 -20.14 -22.08
CA SER A 470 -2.34 -19.13 -21.08
C SER A 470 -2.26 -19.75 -19.69
N THR A 471 -1.26 -19.33 -18.93
CA THR A 471 -1.09 -19.63 -17.52
C THR A 471 -1.07 -18.33 -16.72
N VAL A 472 -1.80 -18.26 -15.62
CA VAL A 472 -1.77 -17.13 -14.69
C VAL A 472 -1.60 -17.69 -13.29
N THR A 473 -0.52 -17.30 -12.63
CA THR A 473 -0.22 -17.61 -11.23
C THR A 473 -0.17 -16.28 -10.47
N LEU A 474 -0.89 -16.16 -9.35
CA LEU A 474 -0.86 -14.94 -8.55
C LEU A 474 0.13 -15.05 -7.38
N GLY A 475 0.22 -16.25 -6.79
CA GLY A 475 1.22 -16.62 -5.81
C GLY A 475 0.71 -16.47 -4.37
N ALA A 476 1.49 -15.86 -3.48
CA ALA A 476 1.13 -15.79 -2.06
C ALA A 476 0.69 -14.38 -1.64
N GLY A 477 -0.46 -14.22 -0.99
CA GLY A 477 -1.04 -12.94 -0.59
C GLY A 477 -2.53 -12.89 -0.96
N ASP A 478 -3.23 -11.80 -0.63
CA ASP A 478 -4.63 -11.67 -1.02
C ASP A 478 -4.73 -11.06 -2.42
N ASP A 479 -4.80 -11.91 -3.45
CA ASP A 479 -4.70 -11.52 -4.84
C ASP A 479 -6.05 -11.26 -5.50
N THR A 480 -6.05 -10.53 -6.62
CA THR A 480 -7.26 -10.28 -7.41
C THR A 480 -7.00 -10.41 -8.91
N ILE A 481 -7.66 -11.36 -9.57
CA ILE A 481 -7.75 -11.39 -11.03
C ILE A 481 -9.13 -10.92 -11.49
N THR A 482 -9.20 -10.00 -12.44
CA THR A 482 -10.45 -9.59 -13.10
C THR A 482 -10.43 -9.97 -14.58
N LEU A 483 -11.37 -10.80 -15.00
CA LEU A 483 -11.53 -11.27 -16.37
C LEU A 483 -12.69 -10.55 -17.04
N GLN A 484 -12.42 -9.81 -18.12
CA GLN A 484 -13.44 -9.09 -18.91
C GLN A 484 -14.08 -9.95 -20.02
N ALA A 485 -13.64 -11.21 -20.16
CA ALA A 485 -14.21 -12.19 -21.06
C ALA A 485 -13.94 -13.59 -20.53
N ALA A 486 -14.84 -14.53 -20.82
CA ALA A 486 -14.64 -15.93 -20.48
C ALA A 486 -13.30 -16.48 -21.04
N PRO A 487 -12.48 -17.18 -20.23
CA PRO A 487 -11.24 -17.79 -20.69
C PRO A 487 -11.51 -18.94 -21.66
N SER A 488 -10.63 -19.14 -22.64
CA SER A 488 -10.72 -20.28 -23.56
C SER A 488 -10.48 -21.60 -22.83
N ALA A 489 -11.15 -22.66 -23.29
CA ALA A 489 -10.94 -24.01 -22.75
C ALA A 489 -9.44 -24.40 -22.80
N GLY A 490 -8.87 -24.71 -21.64
CA GLY A 490 -7.46 -25.07 -21.50
C GLY A 490 -6.61 -24.09 -20.68
N ALA A 491 -7.02 -22.82 -20.59
CA ALA A 491 -6.33 -21.80 -19.80
C ALA A 491 -6.25 -22.23 -18.32
N THR A 492 -5.15 -21.88 -17.66
CA THR A 492 -4.90 -22.22 -16.25
C THR A 492 -4.74 -20.95 -15.44
N ILE A 493 -5.45 -20.87 -14.31
CA ILE A 493 -5.43 -19.74 -13.39
C ILE A 493 -5.33 -20.31 -11.98
N THR A 494 -4.24 -20.00 -11.28
CA THR A 494 -4.02 -20.41 -9.90
C THR A 494 -3.76 -19.16 -9.07
N ALA A 495 -4.54 -18.94 -8.03
CA ALA A 495 -4.32 -17.79 -7.16
C ALA A 495 -3.14 -18.07 -6.23
N GLY A 496 -3.33 -18.84 -5.17
CA GLY A 496 -2.24 -19.51 -4.47
C GLY A 496 -2.53 -19.58 -2.98
N ASP A 497 -1.66 -19.04 -2.15
CA ASP A 497 -1.87 -18.97 -0.70
C ASP A 497 -2.44 -17.59 -0.34
N GLY A 498 -3.63 -17.51 0.25
CA GLY A 498 -4.22 -16.23 0.64
C GLY A 498 -5.74 -16.27 0.63
N THR A 499 -6.38 -15.09 0.71
CA THR A 499 -7.81 -14.93 0.41
C THR A 499 -7.97 -14.30 -0.97
N ASP A 500 -8.12 -15.14 -1.99
CA ASP A 500 -7.98 -14.68 -3.37
C ASP A 500 -9.32 -14.41 -4.05
N THR A 501 -9.33 -13.39 -4.91
CA THR A 501 -10.53 -12.93 -5.62
C THR A 501 -10.48 -13.17 -7.12
N ILE A 502 -11.50 -13.85 -7.65
CA ILE A 502 -11.77 -13.93 -9.09
C ILE A 502 -12.97 -13.05 -9.47
N GLY A 503 -12.69 -12.02 -10.28
CA GLY A 503 -13.63 -11.05 -10.84
C GLY A 503 -14.11 -11.46 -12.22
N LEU A 504 -15.43 -11.53 -12.42
CA LEU A 504 -16.07 -11.91 -13.68
C LEU A 504 -17.29 -11.03 -13.96
N ALA A 505 -17.52 -10.67 -15.22
CA ALA A 505 -18.81 -10.13 -15.63
C ALA A 505 -19.90 -11.20 -15.47
N LEU A 506 -21.14 -10.78 -15.18
CA LEU A 506 -22.24 -11.74 -14.96
C LEU A 506 -22.55 -12.53 -16.23
N ALA A 507 -22.51 -11.86 -17.38
CA ALA A 507 -22.71 -12.48 -18.68
C ALA A 507 -21.67 -13.58 -18.90
N ASP A 508 -20.39 -13.35 -18.58
CA ASP A 508 -19.38 -14.39 -18.69
C ASP A 508 -19.66 -15.53 -17.72
N TYR A 509 -19.93 -15.27 -16.44
CA TYR A 509 -20.21 -16.33 -15.46
C TYR A 509 -21.42 -17.22 -15.83
N THR A 510 -22.41 -16.65 -16.50
CA THR A 510 -23.65 -17.34 -16.91
C THR A 510 -23.57 -17.96 -18.31
N THR A 511 -22.86 -17.32 -19.25
CA THR A 511 -22.66 -17.79 -20.64
C THR A 511 -21.43 -18.66 -20.81
N VAL A 512 -20.57 -18.78 -19.79
CA VAL A 512 -19.68 -19.94 -19.74
C VAL A 512 -20.58 -21.15 -19.58
N SER A 513 -20.97 -21.67 -20.73
CA SER A 513 -21.99 -22.67 -21.00
C SER A 513 -21.50 -24.00 -20.44
N GLY A 514 -21.54 -24.11 -19.11
CA GLY A 514 -20.83 -25.13 -18.36
C GLY A 514 -19.35 -25.08 -18.69
N TYR A 515 -18.53 -24.36 -17.91
CA TYR A 515 -17.14 -24.79 -17.81
C TYR A 515 -17.21 -26.29 -17.53
N SER A 516 -16.75 -27.12 -18.47
CA SER A 516 -16.70 -28.55 -18.20
C SER A 516 -15.92 -28.73 -16.90
N SER A 517 -16.21 -29.77 -16.13
CA SER A 517 -15.44 -30.07 -14.90
C SER A 517 -13.93 -30.04 -15.15
N THR A 518 -13.51 -30.33 -16.38
CA THR A 518 -12.13 -30.27 -16.86
C THR A 518 -11.55 -28.84 -16.94
N ASN A 519 -12.33 -27.82 -17.29
CA ASN A 519 -11.86 -26.43 -17.34
C ASN A 519 -11.88 -25.78 -15.96
N LEU A 520 -12.88 -26.09 -15.12
CA LEU A 520 -12.93 -25.60 -13.73
C LEU A 520 -11.78 -26.15 -12.89
N ALA A 521 -11.36 -27.39 -13.14
CA ALA A 521 -10.21 -27.98 -12.45
C ALA A 521 -8.88 -27.23 -12.70
N LYS A 522 -8.85 -26.30 -13.65
CA LYS A 522 -7.70 -25.44 -13.95
C LYS A 522 -7.81 -24.03 -13.39
N ILE A 523 -8.91 -23.73 -12.69
CA ILE A 523 -9.10 -22.49 -11.93
C ILE A 523 -9.16 -22.89 -10.45
N SER A 524 -8.16 -22.50 -9.66
CA SER A 524 -8.04 -22.98 -8.28
C SER A 524 -7.39 -21.95 -7.35
N GLY A 525 -7.58 -22.15 -6.05
CA GLY A 525 -7.02 -21.29 -4.99
C GLY A 525 -7.82 -20.02 -4.74
N PHE A 526 -9.06 -19.91 -5.23
CA PHE A 526 -9.89 -18.73 -4.99
C PHE A 526 -10.92 -18.98 -3.89
N GLU A 527 -11.03 -18.03 -2.98
CA GLU A 527 -11.99 -18.02 -1.88
C GLU A 527 -13.14 -17.03 -2.14
N VAL A 528 -12.89 -16.00 -2.96
CA VAL A 528 -13.86 -14.93 -3.26
C VAL A 528 -14.26 -14.93 -4.73
N LEU A 529 -15.55 -15.15 -5.00
CA LEU A 529 -16.14 -14.90 -6.32
C LEU A 529 -16.70 -13.47 -6.35
N SER A 530 -16.18 -12.65 -7.25
CA SER A 530 -16.65 -11.28 -7.47
C SER A 530 -17.37 -11.16 -8.82
N ILE A 531 -18.68 -10.93 -8.80
CA ILE A 531 -19.42 -10.53 -10.00
C ILE A 531 -19.34 -9.02 -10.14
N THR A 532 -18.68 -8.54 -11.20
CA THR A 532 -18.35 -7.12 -11.39
C THR A 532 -19.55 -6.25 -11.73
N ASP A 533 -20.65 -6.88 -12.17
CA ASP A 533 -21.89 -6.22 -12.60
C ASP A 533 -23.05 -6.56 -11.66
N ALA A 534 -24.16 -5.82 -11.77
CA ALA A 534 -25.35 -6.10 -10.99
C ALA A 534 -25.97 -7.45 -11.41
N LEU A 535 -26.48 -8.20 -10.44
CA LEU A 535 -27.14 -9.47 -10.71
C LEU A 535 -28.45 -9.25 -11.49
N THR A 536 -28.50 -9.80 -12.70
CA THR A 536 -29.70 -9.89 -13.56
C THR A 536 -30.10 -11.33 -13.87
N ALA A 537 -29.30 -12.32 -13.42
CA ALA A 537 -29.60 -13.75 -13.41
C ALA A 537 -29.15 -14.40 -12.09
N ALA A 538 -29.62 -15.63 -11.82
CA ALA A 538 -29.20 -16.40 -10.65
C ALA A 538 -27.74 -16.85 -10.75
N VAL A 539 -27.06 -16.90 -9.61
CA VAL A 539 -25.66 -17.30 -9.47
C VAL A 539 -25.59 -18.52 -8.55
N ASN A 540 -24.88 -19.56 -8.98
CA ASN A 540 -24.48 -20.65 -8.09
C ASN A 540 -22.97 -20.55 -7.89
N VAL A 541 -22.50 -20.23 -6.69
CA VAL A 541 -21.07 -20.01 -6.39
C VAL A 541 -20.27 -21.32 -6.36
N SER A 542 -20.94 -22.46 -6.11
CA SER A 542 -20.32 -23.78 -6.06
C SER A 542 -19.87 -24.31 -7.43
N LYS A 543 -20.05 -23.53 -8.52
CA LYS A 543 -19.43 -23.84 -9.82
C LYS A 543 -17.91 -23.72 -9.74
N LEU A 544 -17.37 -22.89 -8.85
CA LEU A 544 -15.95 -22.81 -8.56
C LEU A 544 -15.70 -23.49 -7.21
N SER A 545 -14.69 -24.36 -7.17
CA SER A 545 -14.28 -25.00 -5.92
C SER A 545 -13.51 -24.00 -5.05
N GLY A 546 -13.68 -24.08 -3.73
CA GLY A 546 -12.94 -23.25 -2.77
C GLY A 546 -13.66 -21.95 -2.37
N ILE A 547 -14.69 -21.53 -3.10
CA ILE A 547 -15.40 -20.28 -2.82
C ILE A 547 -16.12 -20.33 -1.47
N THR A 548 -15.67 -19.50 -0.54
CA THR A 548 -16.31 -19.25 0.77
C THR A 548 -16.99 -17.88 0.83
N SER A 549 -16.66 -16.99 -0.10
CA SER A 549 -17.11 -15.60 -0.13
C SER A 549 -17.63 -15.20 -1.52
N PHE A 550 -18.71 -14.43 -1.54
CA PHE A 550 -19.32 -13.91 -2.75
C PHE A 550 -19.48 -12.40 -2.64
N GLN A 551 -19.15 -11.68 -3.72
CA GLN A 551 -19.41 -10.25 -3.80
C GLN A 551 -20.00 -9.84 -5.15
N THR A 552 -20.82 -8.80 -5.12
CA THR A 552 -21.39 -8.18 -6.32
C THR A 552 -21.64 -6.69 -6.10
N VAL A 553 -21.80 -5.92 -7.16
CA VAL A 553 -22.20 -4.50 -7.08
C VAL A 553 -23.69 -4.31 -6.75
N GLY A 554 -24.50 -5.38 -6.71
CA GLY A 554 -25.90 -5.31 -6.33
C GLY A 554 -26.78 -6.28 -7.13
N ALA A 555 -28.09 -6.10 -7.08
CA ALA A 555 -29.05 -6.93 -7.81
C ALA A 555 -30.16 -6.08 -8.43
N THR A 556 -30.61 -6.46 -9.62
CA THR A 556 -31.78 -5.89 -10.29
C THR A 556 -32.94 -6.88 -10.22
N GLY A 557 -33.94 -6.59 -9.39
CA GLY A 557 -35.08 -7.50 -9.17
C GLY A 557 -34.74 -8.68 -8.26
N ALA A 558 -35.59 -9.72 -8.29
CA ALA A 558 -35.47 -10.88 -7.40
C ALA A 558 -34.43 -11.87 -7.92
N GLN A 559 -33.30 -11.97 -7.22
CA GLN A 559 -32.16 -12.79 -7.64
C GLN A 559 -31.85 -13.86 -6.59
N THR A 560 -31.20 -14.94 -7.03
CA THR A 560 -30.75 -16.02 -6.13
C THR A 560 -29.25 -16.20 -6.23
N VAL A 561 -28.60 -16.29 -5.07
CA VAL A 561 -27.21 -16.75 -4.91
C VAL A 561 -27.27 -18.06 -4.14
N SER A 562 -26.87 -19.15 -4.78
CA SER A 562 -26.91 -20.51 -4.22
C SER A 562 -25.52 -21.15 -4.15
N GLY A 563 -25.41 -22.28 -3.45
CA GLY A 563 -24.15 -23.00 -3.28
C GLY A 563 -23.24 -22.38 -2.23
N LEU A 564 -23.77 -21.54 -1.34
CA LEU A 564 -23.02 -20.92 -0.25
C LEU A 564 -22.58 -22.02 0.74
N GLY A 565 -21.30 -22.07 1.08
CA GLY A 565 -20.78 -23.00 2.08
C GLY A 565 -21.18 -22.63 3.51
N ALA A 566 -20.73 -23.42 4.49
CA ALA A 566 -20.84 -23.05 5.90
C ALA A 566 -20.06 -21.76 6.19
N ASN A 567 -20.62 -20.87 7.01
CA ASN A 567 -20.04 -19.56 7.36
C ASN A 567 -19.78 -18.64 6.15
N ALA A 568 -20.49 -18.84 5.03
CA ALA A 568 -20.25 -18.07 3.82
C ALA A 568 -20.43 -16.58 4.05
N SER A 569 -19.60 -15.78 3.37
CA SER A 569 -19.69 -14.32 3.40
C SER A 569 -20.26 -13.78 2.09
N VAL A 570 -21.24 -12.88 2.17
CA VAL A 570 -21.89 -12.24 1.03
C VAL A 570 -21.74 -10.74 1.16
N THR A 571 -21.04 -10.10 0.21
CA THR A 571 -20.86 -8.64 0.18
C THR A 571 -21.63 -8.01 -0.98
N LEU A 572 -22.51 -7.07 -0.65
CA LEU A 572 -23.21 -6.24 -1.63
C LEU A 572 -22.56 -4.87 -1.66
N ASN A 573 -21.82 -4.56 -2.72
CA ASN A 573 -21.12 -3.29 -2.92
C ASN A 573 -22.01 -2.22 -3.57
N GLY A 574 -23.32 -2.40 -3.66
CA GLY A 574 -24.22 -1.38 -4.15
C GLY A 574 -25.67 -1.75 -3.85
N ASP A 575 -26.59 -0.96 -4.37
CA ASP A 575 -28.00 -1.07 -4.00
C ASP A 575 -28.65 -2.31 -4.60
N ILE A 576 -29.53 -2.93 -3.84
CA ILE A 576 -30.59 -3.78 -4.41
C ILE A 576 -31.62 -2.81 -4.97
N VAL A 577 -31.63 -2.61 -6.29
CA VAL A 577 -32.54 -1.65 -6.92
C VAL A 577 -33.97 -2.02 -6.55
N THR A 578 -34.69 -1.03 -6.02
CA THR A 578 -36.00 -1.04 -5.33
C THR A 578 -37.20 -1.61 -6.11
N ASN A 579 -36.98 -2.44 -7.13
CA ASN A 579 -38.03 -3.18 -7.84
C ASN A 579 -38.32 -4.53 -7.16
N ASN A 580 -38.78 -4.46 -5.91
CA ASN A 580 -39.65 -5.45 -5.26
C ASN A 580 -39.20 -6.93 -5.30
N GLY A 581 -37.89 -7.18 -5.40
CA GLY A 581 -37.33 -8.53 -5.47
C GLY A 581 -36.31 -8.77 -4.37
N ALA A 582 -36.55 -9.80 -3.55
CA ALA A 582 -35.61 -10.20 -2.51
C ALA A 582 -34.36 -10.85 -3.13
N LEU A 583 -33.18 -10.55 -2.59
CA LEU A 583 -31.99 -11.36 -2.80
C LEU A 583 -32.10 -12.61 -1.95
N THR A 584 -32.26 -13.76 -2.60
CA THR A 584 -32.34 -15.06 -1.91
C THR A 584 -30.95 -15.66 -1.79
N LEU A 585 -30.52 -15.93 -0.57
CA LEU A 585 -29.23 -16.55 -0.26
C LEU A 585 -29.49 -17.99 0.20
N THR A 586 -28.92 -18.95 -0.52
CA THR A 586 -29.16 -20.38 -0.28
C THR A 586 -27.84 -21.11 -0.01
N MET A 587 -27.74 -21.69 1.18
CA MET A 587 -26.61 -22.55 1.56
C MET A 587 -26.69 -23.90 0.84
N THR A 588 -25.54 -24.54 0.67
CA THR A 588 -25.43 -25.89 0.10
C THR A 588 -26.07 -26.92 1.02
N ASP A 589 -25.88 -26.75 2.32
CA ASP A 589 -26.54 -27.49 3.38
C ASP A 589 -26.98 -26.48 4.45
N ALA A 590 -28.27 -26.47 4.73
CA ALA A 590 -28.93 -25.64 5.75
C ALA A 590 -29.80 -26.53 6.66
N THR A 591 -29.42 -27.81 6.79
CA THR A 591 -30.13 -28.79 7.62
C THR A 591 -29.58 -28.85 9.04
N GLY A 592 -28.54 -28.06 9.33
CA GLY A 592 -27.94 -27.93 10.65
C GLY A 592 -28.87 -27.23 11.64
N SER A 593 -28.33 -26.96 12.82
CA SER A 593 -29.02 -26.19 13.87
C SER A 593 -28.16 -25.03 14.36
N SER A 594 -27.14 -24.67 13.58
CA SER A 594 -26.15 -23.65 13.89
C SER A 594 -25.58 -23.09 12.59
N ASP A 595 -26.40 -23.01 11.55
CA ASP A 595 -26.00 -22.50 10.25
C ASP A 595 -25.82 -20.98 10.33
N VAL A 596 -24.64 -20.50 9.91
CA VAL A 596 -24.23 -19.10 9.98
C VAL A 596 -24.05 -18.53 8.58
N LEU A 597 -24.58 -17.33 8.35
CA LEU A 597 -24.35 -16.54 7.15
C LEU A 597 -23.87 -15.13 7.53
N ASN A 598 -22.81 -14.67 6.88
CA ASN A 598 -22.27 -13.32 7.05
C ASN A 598 -22.68 -12.45 5.86
N LEU A 599 -23.41 -11.37 6.10
CA LEU A 599 -23.88 -10.44 5.09
C LEU A 599 -23.24 -9.07 5.31
N THR A 600 -22.50 -8.57 4.34
CA THR A 600 -22.03 -7.18 4.32
C THR A 600 -22.85 -6.36 3.34
N LEU A 601 -23.52 -5.32 3.83
CA LEU A 601 -24.21 -4.32 3.04
C LEU A 601 -23.32 -3.08 2.94
N ASN A 602 -22.68 -2.87 1.79
CA ASN A 602 -21.76 -1.77 1.54
C ASN A 602 -22.24 -0.92 0.35
N HIS A 603 -22.75 0.27 0.61
CA HIS A 603 -23.17 1.15 -0.47
C HIS A 603 -21.92 1.82 -1.08
N LYS A 604 -21.41 1.28 -2.19
CA LYS A 604 -20.26 1.82 -2.91
C LYS A 604 -20.72 2.63 -4.11
N ALA A 605 -20.66 3.96 -4.00
CA ALA A 605 -21.11 4.89 -5.04
C ALA A 605 -20.29 6.18 -5.04
N ALA A 606 -20.44 7.01 -6.07
CA ALA A 606 -19.86 8.35 -6.09
C ALA A 606 -20.68 9.29 -5.19
N LEU A 607 -20.25 9.46 -3.95
CA LEU A 607 -20.97 10.20 -2.91
C LEU A 607 -20.19 11.45 -2.49
N ALA A 608 -20.87 12.58 -2.39
CA ALA A 608 -20.27 13.81 -1.90
C ALA A 608 -20.04 13.75 -0.39
N SER A 609 -19.14 14.61 0.12
CA SER A 609 -18.94 14.74 1.56
C SER A 609 -20.24 15.12 2.27
N ASN A 610 -20.46 14.58 3.47
CA ASN A 610 -21.67 14.79 4.27
C ASN A 610 -22.98 14.29 3.62
N SER A 611 -22.92 13.45 2.59
CA SER A 611 -24.11 12.79 2.05
C SER A 611 -24.65 11.73 3.02
N ASN A 612 -25.97 11.61 3.10
CA ASN A 612 -26.65 10.49 3.73
C ASN A 612 -27.65 9.88 2.73
N THR A 613 -27.41 8.64 2.31
CA THR A 613 -28.25 7.95 1.30
C THR A 613 -29.10 6.87 1.96
N ALA A 614 -30.39 6.82 1.63
CA ALA A 614 -31.25 5.71 2.06
C ALA A 614 -31.06 4.50 1.13
N VAL A 615 -30.84 3.32 1.72
CA VAL A 615 -30.61 2.07 1.00
C VAL A 615 -31.59 1.03 1.53
N THR A 616 -32.42 0.48 0.66
CA THR A 616 -33.34 -0.61 1.03
C THR A 616 -32.81 -1.93 0.48
N SER A 617 -32.71 -2.94 1.34
CA SER A 617 -32.26 -4.28 0.98
C SER A 617 -33.22 -5.32 1.54
N THR A 618 -33.80 -6.14 0.68
CA THR A 618 -34.60 -7.30 1.11
C THR A 618 -33.78 -8.56 0.90
N VAL A 619 -33.53 -9.30 1.98
CA VAL A 619 -32.74 -10.54 1.95
C VAL A 619 -33.60 -11.69 2.45
N ALA A 620 -33.61 -12.77 1.68
CA ALA A 620 -34.27 -14.01 2.06
C ALA A 620 -33.19 -15.07 2.34
N VAL A 621 -33.17 -15.56 3.57
CA VAL A 621 -32.35 -16.71 4.00
C VAL A 621 -33.30 -17.85 4.36
N ALA A 622 -32.93 -19.10 4.12
CA ALA A 622 -33.72 -20.27 4.48
C ALA A 622 -32.83 -21.26 5.23
N GLY A 623 -33.29 -21.77 6.37
CA GLY A 623 -32.53 -22.72 7.20
C GLY A 623 -31.28 -22.13 7.87
N VAL A 624 -31.17 -20.80 7.98
CA VAL A 624 -30.06 -20.12 8.67
C VAL A 624 -30.49 -19.78 10.08
N GLU A 625 -29.72 -20.18 11.10
CA GLU A 625 -29.97 -19.86 12.50
C GLU A 625 -29.32 -18.54 12.95
N THR A 626 -28.15 -18.21 12.40
CA THR A 626 -27.43 -16.97 12.73
C THR A 626 -27.16 -16.16 11.47
N LEU A 627 -27.68 -14.93 11.43
CA LEU A 627 -27.38 -13.97 10.38
C LEU A 627 -26.57 -12.81 10.98
N ASN A 628 -25.31 -12.71 10.57
CA ASN A 628 -24.47 -11.57 10.89
C ASN A 628 -24.60 -10.54 9.77
N VAL A 629 -24.89 -9.29 10.10
CA VAL A 629 -25.08 -8.19 9.16
C VAL A 629 -24.09 -7.09 9.48
N ASN A 630 -23.13 -6.85 8.60
CA ASN A 630 -22.21 -5.73 8.71
C ASN A 630 -22.60 -4.63 7.72
N THR A 631 -22.65 -3.38 8.15
CA THR A 631 -23.02 -2.24 7.30
C THR A 631 -21.88 -1.26 7.10
N GLY A 632 -21.72 -0.79 5.86
CA GLY A 632 -20.67 0.14 5.50
C GLY A 632 -21.08 1.06 4.36
N VAL A 633 -20.29 2.10 4.12
CA VAL A 633 -20.46 2.97 2.94
C VAL A 633 -19.08 3.30 2.40
N THR A 634 -18.93 3.23 1.08
CA THR A 634 -17.66 3.52 0.41
C THR A 634 -17.90 4.56 -0.67
N SER A 635 -17.40 5.79 -0.48
CA SER A 635 -17.44 6.76 -1.58
C SER A 635 -16.32 6.48 -2.58
N THR A 636 -16.66 6.44 -3.87
CA THR A 636 -15.69 6.42 -4.97
C THR A 636 -15.22 7.83 -5.36
N THR A 637 -15.78 8.88 -4.74
CA THR A 637 -15.31 10.26 -4.91
C THR A 637 -14.09 10.50 -4.02
N ALA A 638 -12.95 10.80 -4.64
CA ALA A 638 -11.70 11.05 -3.93
C ALA A 638 -11.83 12.18 -2.90
N GLY A 639 -11.41 11.93 -1.66
CA GLY A 639 -11.44 12.92 -0.57
C GLY A 639 -12.81 13.17 0.05
N ALA A 640 -13.85 12.40 -0.31
CA ALA A 640 -15.15 12.48 0.36
C ALA A 640 -15.02 12.07 1.84
N THR A 641 -15.62 12.87 2.73
CA THR A 641 -15.57 12.66 4.19
C THR A 641 -16.97 12.67 4.80
N ASN A 642 -17.15 11.97 5.92
CA ASN A 642 -18.43 11.89 6.66
C ASN A 642 -19.61 11.45 5.78
N VAL A 643 -19.40 10.44 4.94
CA VAL A 643 -20.47 9.84 4.13
C VAL A 643 -21.23 8.83 4.99
N LYS A 644 -22.56 8.86 4.90
CA LYS A 644 -23.47 7.98 5.66
C LYS A 644 -24.46 7.28 4.74
N ALA A 645 -25.00 6.18 5.23
CA ALA A 645 -26.11 5.46 4.65
C ALA A 645 -27.06 5.02 5.76
N THR A 646 -28.34 4.94 5.43
CA THR A 646 -29.37 4.34 6.29
C THR A 646 -29.92 3.12 5.59
N TYR A 647 -29.68 1.95 6.18
CA TYR A 647 -30.13 0.67 5.66
C TYR A 647 -31.52 0.34 6.18
N THR A 648 -32.42 -0.10 5.31
CA THR A 648 -33.59 -0.88 5.71
C THR A 648 -33.38 -2.31 5.29
N LEU A 649 -33.20 -3.21 6.27
CA LEU A 649 -33.10 -4.65 6.05
C LEU A 649 -34.47 -5.29 6.27
N ALA A 650 -35.03 -5.85 5.21
CA ALA A 650 -36.26 -6.64 5.28
C ALA A 650 -35.93 -8.13 5.15
N LEU A 651 -36.30 -8.94 6.14
CA LEU A 651 -36.19 -10.40 6.03
C LEU A 651 -37.36 -10.98 5.24
N GLY A 652 -37.03 -11.76 4.22
CA GLY A 652 -38.01 -12.49 3.40
C GLY A 652 -38.71 -13.61 4.17
N ALA A 653 -39.87 -14.06 3.66
CA ALA A 653 -40.75 -15.05 4.28
C ALA A 653 -40.10 -16.40 4.64
N THR A 654 -38.91 -16.70 4.11
CA THR A 654 -38.19 -17.96 4.33
C THR A 654 -37.30 -17.97 5.57
N ALA A 655 -37.10 -16.82 6.24
CA ALA A 655 -36.20 -16.66 7.39
C ALA A 655 -36.74 -17.28 8.70
N THR A 656 -37.52 -18.36 8.62
CA THR A 656 -38.26 -18.96 9.75
C THR A 656 -37.39 -19.72 10.75
N SER A 657 -36.11 -19.97 10.43
CA SER A 657 -35.17 -20.66 11.32
C SER A 657 -34.25 -19.73 12.10
N LEU A 658 -34.27 -18.43 11.81
CA LEU A 658 -33.40 -17.45 12.41
C LEU A 658 -33.62 -17.38 13.93
N ALA A 659 -32.56 -17.62 14.70
CA ALA A 659 -32.52 -17.53 16.15
C ALA A 659 -31.75 -16.29 16.63
N THR A 660 -30.68 -15.93 15.91
CA THR A 660 -29.81 -14.80 16.21
C THR A 660 -29.65 -13.90 15.00
N LEU A 661 -29.89 -12.60 15.21
CA LEU A 661 -29.51 -11.53 14.29
C LEU A 661 -28.43 -10.68 14.98
N ASP A 662 -27.25 -10.62 14.38
CA ASP A 662 -26.15 -9.80 14.86
C ASP A 662 -25.91 -8.66 13.87
N VAL A 663 -26.01 -7.40 14.29
CA VAL A 663 -25.92 -6.20 13.46
C VAL A 663 -24.70 -5.39 13.86
N ASN A 664 -23.79 -5.24 12.92
CA ASN A 664 -22.48 -4.62 13.06
C ASN A 664 -22.31 -3.50 12.03
N GLY A 665 -21.23 -2.73 12.21
CA GLY A 665 -20.77 -1.74 11.25
C GLY A 665 -21.00 -0.31 11.72
N SER A 666 -20.98 0.63 10.77
CA SER A 666 -20.97 2.06 11.10
C SER A 666 -22.25 2.82 10.75
N GLN A 667 -23.20 2.16 10.10
CA GLN A 667 -24.31 2.80 9.44
C GLN A 667 -25.61 2.63 10.23
N ALA A 668 -26.58 3.52 10.01
CA ALA A 668 -27.88 3.36 10.65
C ALA A 668 -28.62 2.19 10.00
N VAL A 669 -29.27 1.35 10.80
CA VAL A 669 -29.97 0.15 10.33
C VAL A 669 -31.38 0.11 10.89
N SER A 670 -32.37 -0.02 10.02
CA SER A 670 -33.74 -0.35 10.34
C SER A 670 -34.01 -1.79 9.94
N PHE A 671 -34.40 -2.60 10.91
CA PHE A 671 -34.77 -3.98 10.74
C PHE A 671 -36.29 -4.11 10.65
N THR A 672 -36.76 -4.79 9.61
CA THR A 672 -38.16 -5.17 9.43
C THR A 672 -38.25 -6.63 9.05
N SER A 673 -39.30 -7.32 9.49
CA SER A 673 -39.56 -8.70 9.10
C SER A 673 -40.92 -8.82 8.43
N ASN A 674 -40.92 -9.39 7.22
CA ASN A 674 -42.14 -9.84 6.55
C ASN A 674 -42.43 -11.32 6.85
N ALA A 675 -41.62 -11.97 7.69
CA ALA A 675 -41.75 -13.35 8.12
C ALA A 675 -42.22 -13.42 9.58
N ALA A 676 -42.98 -14.46 9.94
CA ALA A 676 -43.20 -14.82 11.34
C ALA A 676 -41.88 -15.37 11.92
N LEU A 677 -41.18 -14.57 12.73
CA LEU A 677 -39.91 -14.94 13.35
C LEU A 677 -40.14 -15.81 14.59
N THR A 678 -40.58 -17.05 14.38
CA THR A 678 -40.98 -17.95 15.46
C THR A 678 -39.83 -18.52 16.29
N LYS A 679 -38.58 -18.35 15.84
CA LYS A 679 -37.38 -18.83 16.56
C LYS A 679 -36.44 -17.71 17.02
N LEU A 680 -36.67 -16.46 16.62
CA LEU A 680 -35.78 -15.36 16.97
C LEU A 680 -35.77 -15.21 18.50
N ALA A 681 -34.57 -15.17 19.07
CA ALA A 681 -34.34 -15.04 20.50
C ALA A 681 -33.35 -13.92 20.81
N THR A 682 -32.48 -13.57 19.86
CA THR A 682 -31.44 -12.56 20.08
C THR A 682 -31.33 -11.63 18.88
N VAL A 683 -31.37 -10.33 19.16
CA VAL A 683 -30.95 -9.27 18.24
C VAL A 683 -29.87 -8.47 18.94
N ASP A 684 -28.63 -8.61 18.51
CA ASP A 684 -27.50 -7.88 19.07
C ASP A 684 -27.03 -6.82 18.07
N ALA A 685 -27.04 -5.56 18.46
CA ALA A 685 -26.48 -4.47 17.68
C ALA A 685 -25.48 -3.62 18.49
N SER A 686 -24.94 -4.20 19.57
CA SER A 686 -24.04 -3.51 20.49
C SER A 686 -22.78 -2.96 19.82
N ASP A 687 -22.26 -3.69 18.83
CA ASP A 687 -21.08 -3.34 18.05
C ASP A 687 -21.37 -2.41 16.85
N ASN A 688 -22.66 -2.14 16.53
CA ASN A 688 -23.00 -1.15 15.51
C ASN A 688 -22.77 0.26 16.06
N THR A 689 -22.12 1.14 15.30
CA THR A 689 -21.92 2.54 15.72
C THR A 689 -22.95 3.51 15.15
N GLY A 690 -23.84 3.02 14.28
CA GLY A 690 -24.99 3.77 13.78
C GLY A 690 -26.25 3.53 14.61
N GLY A 691 -27.24 4.42 14.50
CA GLY A 691 -28.52 4.26 15.20
C GLY A 691 -29.29 3.06 14.66
N VAL A 692 -29.94 2.31 15.54
CA VAL A 692 -30.64 1.08 15.18
C VAL A 692 -32.13 1.22 15.45
N THR A 693 -32.94 0.79 14.49
CA THR A 693 -34.39 0.65 14.64
C THR A 693 -34.75 -0.83 14.51
N ILE A 694 -35.25 -1.45 15.56
CA ILE A 694 -35.68 -2.85 15.58
C ILE A 694 -37.14 -2.90 15.98
N ASP A 695 -37.98 -3.39 15.07
CA ASP A 695 -39.38 -3.71 15.36
C ASP A 695 -39.58 -5.24 15.37
N ALA A 696 -39.59 -5.81 16.57
CA ALA A 696 -39.83 -7.24 16.78
C ALA A 696 -41.28 -7.55 17.19
N SER A 697 -42.22 -6.62 17.01
CA SER A 697 -43.64 -6.82 17.35
C SER A 697 -44.30 -7.99 16.58
N ALA A 698 -43.70 -8.39 15.44
CA ALA A 698 -44.11 -9.55 14.66
C ALA A 698 -43.65 -10.91 15.24
N ALA A 699 -42.83 -10.93 16.30
CA ALA A 699 -42.44 -12.14 17.01
C ALA A 699 -43.65 -12.73 17.74
N THR A 700 -44.23 -13.78 17.15
CA THR A 700 -45.47 -14.40 17.66
C THR A 700 -45.29 -15.06 19.03
N ALA A 701 -46.37 -15.40 19.72
CA ALA A 701 -46.35 -16.12 21.00
C ALA A 701 -45.64 -17.50 20.98
N ALA A 702 -45.28 -18.01 19.80
CA ALA A 702 -44.48 -19.22 19.63
C ALA A 702 -42.96 -18.98 19.75
N ALA A 703 -42.50 -17.72 19.70
CA ALA A 703 -41.10 -17.34 19.89
C ALA A 703 -40.66 -17.42 21.36
N ALA A 704 -39.34 -17.48 21.55
CA ALA A 704 -38.70 -17.32 22.85
C ALA A 704 -38.82 -15.86 23.32
N ALA A 705 -38.53 -15.61 24.60
CA ALA A 705 -38.25 -14.25 25.06
C ALA A 705 -37.05 -13.69 24.30
N LEU A 706 -37.19 -12.46 23.80
CA LEU A 706 -36.18 -11.77 23.03
C LEU A 706 -35.17 -11.08 23.95
N THR A 707 -33.91 -11.11 23.57
CA THR A 707 -32.89 -10.18 24.05
C THR A 707 -32.53 -9.25 22.90
N ILE A 708 -32.80 -7.96 23.05
CA ILE A 708 -32.53 -6.92 22.06
C ILE A 708 -31.53 -5.94 22.66
N THR A 709 -30.34 -5.85 22.06
CA THR A 709 -29.30 -4.89 22.44
C THR A 709 -29.13 -3.88 21.32
N GLY A 710 -29.33 -2.59 21.60
CA GLY A 710 -29.11 -1.50 20.65
C GLY A 710 -27.64 -1.12 20.49
N SER A 711 -27.38 -0.13 19.65
CA SER A 711 -26.06 0.47 19.50
C SER A 711 -25.60 1.11 20.80
N ALA A 712 -24.39 0.76 21.25
CA ALA A 712 -23.82 1.39 22.43
C ALA A 712 -23.51 2.89 22.24
N THR A 713 -23.41 3.40 21.00
CA THR A 713 -22.86 4.74 20.71
C THR A 713 -23.81 5.67 19.95
N ALA A 714 -24.96 5.17 19.48
CA ALA A 714 -25.97 5.90 18.75
C ALA A 714 -27.36 5.75 19.39
N ALA A 715 -28.30 6.62 19.03
CA ALA A 715 -29.67 6.56 19.51
C ALA A 715 -30.44 5.43 18.80
N ASN A 716 -31.24 4.71 19.57
CA ASN A 716 -31.94 3.50 19.16
C ASN A 716 -33.47 3.63 19.29
N THR A 717 -34.19 2.86 18.50
CA THR A 717 -35.62 2.61 18.66
C THR A 717 -35.86 1.11 18.66
N LEU A 718 -36.21 0.56 19.82
CA LEU A 718 -36.30 -0.87 20.07
C LEU A 718 -37.74 -1.22 20.49
N THR A 719 -38.36 -2.15 19.78
CA THR A 719 -39.68 -2.69 20.12
C THR A 719 -39.58 -4.20 20.29
N GLY A 720 -39.93 -4.70 21.47
CA GLY A 720 -40.02 -6.12 21.76
C GLY A 720 -41.28 -6.78 21.19
N GLY A 721 -41.52 -8.02 21.60
CA GLY A 721 -42.55 -8.90 21.11
C GLY A 721 -43.68 -9.14 22.13
N ALA A 722 -44.14 -10.40 22.18
CA ALA A 722 -45.28 -10.82 23.00
C ALA A 722 -44.87 -11.70 24.21
N LYS A 723 -43.59 -11.70 24.58
CA LYS A 723 -43.03 -12.45 25.72
C LYS A 723 -42.35 -11.47 26.67
N GLY A 724 -41.90 -11.95 27.83
CA GLY A 724 -41.10 -11.14 28.75
C GLY A 724 -39.71 -10.94 28.19
N ASP A 725 -39.53 -9.84 27.47
CA ASP A 725 -38.36 -9.54 26.66
C ASP A 725 -37.35 -8.68 27.44
N THR A 726 -36.08 -8.72 27.04
CA THR A 726 -35.02 -7.87 27.60
C THR A 726 -34.54 -6.90 26.53
N LEU A 727 -34.70 -5.61 26.77
CA LEU A 727 -34.27 -4.54 25.87
C LEU A 727 -33.19 -3.70 26.56
N ILE A 728 -32.09 -3.48 25.85
CA ILE A 728 -30.95 -2.67 26.30
C ILE A 728 -30.70 -1.60 25.23
N GLY A 729 -30.81 -0.32 25.60
CA GLY A 729 -30.59 0.82 24.70
C GLY A 729 -29.11 1.02 24.36
N GLY A 730 -28.42 1.86 25.15
CA GLY A 730 -27.08 2.33 24.82
C GLY A 730 -26.63 3.53 25.65
N SER A 731 -25.81 4.41 25.05
CA SER A 731 -25.30 5.62 25.72
C SER A 731 -25.87 6.94 25.17
N LYS A 732 -26.91 6.85 24.35
CA LYS A 732 -27.61 8.00 23.73
C LYS A 732 -29.08 7.93 24.10
N GLY A 733 -29.85 8.98 23.78
CA GLY A 733 -31.29 8.99 24.06
C GLY A 733 -32.01 7.95 23.23
N ASP A 734 -32.39 6.85 23.87
CA ASP A 734 -33.00 5.69 23.25
C ASP A 734 -34.53 5.67 23.44
N THR A 735 -35.25 4.94 22.60
CA THR A 735 -36.69 4.70 22.73
C THR A 735 -36.95 3.20 22.81
N LEU A 736 -37.47 2.72 23.93
CA LEU A 736 -37.71 1.31 24.21
C LEU A 736 -39.21 1.07 24.42
N THR A 737 -39.79 0.14 23.67
CA THR A 737 -41.16 -0.37 23.84
C THR A 737 -41.07 -1.87 24.15
N GLY A 738 -41.39 -2.28 25.38
CA GLY A 738 -41.29 -3.70 25.80
C GLY A 738 -42.17 -4.62 24.96
N GLY A 739 -43.42 -4.21 24.73
CA GLY A 739 -44.41 -5.04 24.05
C GLY A 739 -45.39 -5.61 25.04
N ALA A 740 -45.82 -6.85 24.84
CA ALA A 740 -46.67 -7.55 25.81
C ALA A 740 -45.84 -8.59 26.54
N GLY A 741 -45.85 -8.61 27.86
CA GLY A 741 -44.97 -9.50 28.60
C GLY A 741 -44.67 -8.95 29.98
N ALA A 742 -43.76 -9.61 30.67
CA ALA A 742 -43.11 -9.01 31.83
C ALA A 742 -41.70 -8.63 31.38
N ASP A 743 -41.55 -7.42 30.85
CA ASP A 743 -40.34 -7.01 30.15
C ASP A 743 -39.29 -6.42 31.09
N THR A 744 -38.02 -6.51 30.71
CA THR A 744 -36.89 -5.87 31.39
C THR A 744 -36.26 -4.85 30.46
N LEU A 745 -36.40 -3.57 30.81
CA LEU A 745 -35.96 -2.45 29.98
C LEU A 745 -34.81 -1.73 30.67
N THR A 746 -33.73 -1.50 29.93
CA THR A 746 -32.54 -0.76 30.40
C THR A 746 -32.23 0.31 29.35
N GLY A 747 -32.41 1.59 29.71
CA GLY A 747 -32.14 2.70 28.78
C GLY A 747 -30.64 2.88 28.54
N GLY A 748 -29.88 2.80 29.63
CA GLY A 748 -28.45 3.05 29.68
C GLY A 748 -28.15 4.50 30.04
N ALA A 749 -27.11 5.06 29.43
CA ALA A 749 -26.80 6.48 29.63
C ALA A 749 -27.55 7.29 28.57
N GLY A 750 -28.11 8.44 28.92
CA GLY A 750 -28.90 9.19 27.96
C GLY A 750 -30.09 9.84 28.63
N ASN A 751 -31.01 10.32 27.80
CA ASN A 751 -32.33 10.74 28.25
C ASN A 751 -33.33 9.88 27.49
N ASP A 752 -33.73 8.77 28.08
CA ASP A 752 -34.39 7.67 27.37
C ASP A 752 -35.90 7.77 27.44
N ILE A 753 -36.59 7.15 26.48
CA ILE A 753 -38.05 7.09 26.40
C ILE A 753 -38.46 5.63 26.58
N PHE A 754 -39.17 5.34 27.66
CA PHE A 754 -39.82 4.05 27.87
C PHE A 754 -41.28 4.19 27.44
N ALA A 755 -41.62 3.61 26.30
CA ALA A 755 -42.89 3.83 25.63
C ALA A 755 -43.87 2.67 25.83
N TYR A 756 -45.11 3.05 26.13
CA TYR A 756 -46.27 2.19 26.31
C TYR A 756 -47.34 2.64 25.31
N THR A 757 -47.63 1.78 24.35
CA THR A 757 -48.62 2.00 23.29
C THR A 757 -50.00 1.42 23.62
N ALA A 758 -50.11 0.63 24.68
CA ALA A 758 -51.37 0.12 25.20
C ALA A 758 -51.31 -0.13 26.71
N ALA A 759 -52.40 0.15 27.42
CA ALA A 759 -52.42 0.12 28.88
C ALA A 759 -52.18 -1.27 29.48
N ASN A 760 -52.49 -2.34 28.75
CA ASN A 760 -52.33 -3.72 29.20
C ASN A 760 -50.92 -4.31 28.99
N GLN A 761 -49.98 -3.55 28.43
CA GLN A 761 -48.61 -3.99 28.16
C GLN A 761 -47.84 -4.34 29.44
N SER A 762 -48.08 -3.60 30.52
CA SER A 762 -47.49 -3.86 31.84
C SER A 762 -48.57 -3.81 32.91
N ASN A 763 -48.92 -4.96 33.49
CA ASN A 763 -50.03 -5.12 34.43
C ASN A 763 -49.63 -5.98 35.64
N LEU A 764 -50.51 -6.13 36.64
CA LEU A 764 -50.17 -6.82 37.89
C LEU A 764 -49.72 -8.29 37.76
N ILE A 765 -50.04 -8.98 36.66
CA ILE A 765 -49.63 -10.36 36.41
C ILE A 765 -48.39 -10.49 35.50
N ALA A 766 -48.09 -9.44 34.72
CA ALA A 766 -46.95 -9.35 33.83
C ALA A 766 -46.42 -7.91 33.88
N LEU A 767 -45.56 -7.67 34.88
CA LEU A 767 -45.03 -6.35 35.21
C LEU A 767 -43.75 -6.11 34.43
N ASP A 768 -43.67 -4.97 33.76
CA ASP A 768 -42.40 -4.49 33.23
C ASP A 768 -41.53 -3.94 34.34
N THR A 769 -40.22 -4.12 34.18
CA THR A 769 -39.18 -3.59 35.05
C THR A 769 -38.24 -2.72 34.25
N ILE A 770 -38.18 -1.44 34.61
CA ILE A 770 -37.15 -0.52 34.16
C ILE A 770 -36.03 -0.55 35.19
N THR A 771 -34.81 -0.86 34.74
CA THR A 771 -33.69 -1.20 35.64
C THR A 771 -32.88 0.02 36.09
N ASP A 772 -32.93 1.13 35.33
CA ASP A 772 -32.03 2.28 35.50
C ASP A 772 -32.72 3.66 35.35
N PHE A 773 -34.05 3.72 35.49
CA PHE A 773 -34.81 4.95 35.28
C PHE A 773 -34.30 6.14 36.10
N SER A 774 -33.85 7.17 35.41
CA SER A 774 -33.41 8.45 35.99
C SER A 774 -34.39 9.56 35.60
N ALA A 775 -35.40 9.79 36.44
CA ALA A 775 -36.51 10.70 36.14
C ALA A 775 -36.09 12.10 35.64
N ASN A 776 -36.65 12.54 34.51
CA ASN A 776 -36.52 13.92 34.04
C ASN A 776 -37.14 14.91 35.03
N THR A 777 -36.43 16.02 35.28
CA THR A 777 -36.90 17.13 36.15
C THR A 777 -37.12 18.44 35.38
N PHE A 778 -36.67 18.51 34.13
CA PHE A 778 -36.81 19.69 33.27
C PHE A 778 -38.21 19.76 32.66
N GLY A 779 -38.87 20.91 32.79
CA GLY A 779 -40.29 21.08 32.46
C GLY A 779 -41.19 21.22 33.70
N ASN A 780 -40.62 21.05 34.90
CA ASN A 780 -41.28 21.38 36.17
C ASN A 780 -41.16 22.90 36.41
N GLY A 781 -42.21 23.67 36.09
CA GLY A 781 -42.13 25.12 35.82
C GLY A 781 -41.56 26.04 36.92
N THR A 782 -40.86 27.12 36.56
CA THR A 782 -41.36 28.52 36.41
C THR A 782 -40.30 29.37 35.69
N ASN A 783 -39.85 28.90 34.52
CA ASN A 783 -39.24 29.77 33.51
C ASN A 783 -39.58 29.28 32.08
N GLY A 784 -40.90 29.16 31.84
CA GLY A 784 -41.55 29.01 30.53
C GLY A 784 -41.78 27.56 30.05
N ALA A 785 -42.91 26.90 30.28
CA ALA A 785 -44.23 27.33 30.71
C ALA A 785 -44.91 26.18 31.51
N ALA A 786 -45.93 26.51 32.30
CA ALA A 786 -46.57 25.62 33.26
C ALA A 786 -47.38 24.47 32.61
N GLY A 787 -47.23 23.25 33.14
CA GLY A 787 -48.34 22.29 33.27
C GLY A 787 -48.61 21.31 32.13
N THR A 788 -47.71 21.09 31.18
CA THR A 788 -47.97 20.20 30.03
C THR A 788 -47.29 18.81 30.07
N GLY A 789 -46.51 18.50 31.11
CA GLY A 789 -45.73 17.25 31.18
C GLY A 789 -44.46 17.27 30.30
N ALA A 790 -43.79 16.13 30.17
CA ALA A 790 -42.66 15.94 29.26
C ALA A 790 -43.11 16.06 27.79
N THR A 791 -42.18 16.40 26.86
CA THR A 791 -42.42 16.32 25.41
C THR A 791 -41.32 15.50 24.72
N THR A 792 -41.62 14.94 23.55
CA THR A 792 -40.75 13.99 22.81
C THR A 792 -39.41 14.57 22.34
N THR A 793 -39.25 15.89 22.23
CA THR A 793 -38.15 16.53 21.47
C THR A 793 -37.40 17.64 22.22
N VAL A 794 -37.53 17.73 23.55
CA VAL A 794 -36.82 18.79 24.30
C VAL A 794 -35.33 18.43 24.43
N ALA A 795 -34.46 19.15 23.69
CA ALA A 795 -33.00 19.04 23.81
C ALA A 795 -32.48 19.32 25.25
N SER A 796 -33.30 19.93 26.09
CA SER A 796 -33.01 20.27 27.49
C SER A 796 -33.49 19.23 28.51
N ARG A 797 -33.93 18.03 28.09
CA ARG A 797 -34.25 16.95 29.05
C ARG A 797 -33.04 16.69 29.96
N THR A 798 -33.35 16.38 31.21
CA THR A 798 -32.37 16.13 32.29
C THR A 798 -32.38 14.67 32.75
N GLY A 799 -33.24 13.86 32.14
CA GLY A 799 -33.36 12.44 32.41
C GLY A 799 -34.43 11.77 31.54
N ASP A 800 -34.84 10.59 31.97
CA ASP A 800 -35.74 9.65 31.31
C ASP A 800 -37.20 10.05 31.45
N VAL A 801 -38.02 9.57 30.52
CA VAL A 801 -39.46 9.79 30.52
C VAL A 801 -40.20 8.49 30.21
N LEU A 802 -41.37 8.36 30.83
CA LEU A 802 -42.36 7.35 30.50
C LEU A 802 -43.34 7.94 29.51
N SER A 803 -43.48 7.32 28.34
CA SER A 803 -44.39 7.75 27.29
C SER A 803 -45.61 6.84 27.24
N PHE A 804 -46.80 7.43 27.36
CA PHE A 804 -48.08 6.71 27.28
C PHE A 804 -48.88 7.23 26.08
N ASP A 805 -49.20 6.32 25.14
CA ASP A 805 -50.04 6.60 23.96
C ASP A 805 -51.51 6.55 24.37
N VAL A 806 -52.05 7.70 24.79
CA VAL A 806 -53.37 7.82 25.40
C VAL A 806 -54.34 8.39 24.39
N ALA A 807 -55.55 7.83 24.30
CA ALA A 807 -56.53 8.34 23.35
C ALA A 807 -56.82 9.83 23.63
N ALA A 808 -56.73 10.71 22.62
CA ALA A 808 -56.89 12.16 22.77
C ALA A 808 -58.23 12.58 23.42
N ALA A 809 -59.26 11.73 23.37
CA ALA A 809 -60.54 11.96 24.04
C ALA A 809 -60.50 11.74 25.57
N GLN A 810 -59.44 11.09 26.09
CA GLN A 810 -59.25 10.74 27.51
C GLN A 810 -58.33 11.71 28.26
N VAL A 811 -57.57 12.57 27.57
CA VAL A 811 -56.62 13.49 28.22
C VAL A 811 -56.80 14.92 27.75
N THR A 812 -57.38 15.77 28.60
CA THR A 812 -57.50 17.22 28.35
C THR A 812 -56.79 18.07 29.40
N ALA A 813 -56.34 17.46 30.50
CA ALA A 813 -55.73 18.18 31.63
C ALA A 813 -54.36 17.62 32.08
N GLY A 814 -53.73 16.72 31.31
CA GLY A 814 -52.38 16.22 31.56
C GLY A 814 -52.31 15.05 32.56
N ALA A 815 -51.13 14.83 33.14
CA ALA A 815 -50.88 13.78 34.15
C ALA A 815 -50.84 14.36 35.57
N LEU A 816 -51.53 13.72 36.51
CA LEU A 816 -51.47 14.02 37.93
C LEU A 816 -50.58 13.00 38.66
N VAL A 817 -49.41 13.45 39.11
CA VAL A 817 -48.36 12.58 39.67
C VAL A 817 -48.25 12.71 41.18
N SER A 818 -48.16 11.59 41.90
CA SER A 818 -47.97 11.57 43.36
C SER A 818 -47.04 10.46 43.83
N VAL A 819 -46.25 10.72 44.88
CA VAL A 819 -45.39 9.73 45.54
C VAL A 819 -46.05 9.30 46.85
N GLN A 820 -46.21 8.00 47.03
CA GLN A 820 -46.96 7.36 48.09
C GLN A 820 -46.08 6.41 48.90
N SER A 821 -46.49 6.14 50.14
CA SER A 821 -45.68 5.36 51.09
C SER A 821 -45.84 3.85 50.94
N ASN A 822 -46.93 3.41 50.30
CA ASN A 822 -47.28 2.01 50.07
C ASN A 822 -48.36 1.92 48.96
N ALA A 823 -48.57 0.71 48.45
CA ALA A 823 -49.54 0.42 47.40
C ALA A 823 -50.99 0.79 47.75
N SER A 824 -51.40 0.70 49.02
CA SER A 824 -52.77 1.05 49.43
C SER A 824 -53.02 2.55 49.28
N ASP A 825 -52.03 3.37 49.65
CA ASP A 825 -52.09 4.82 49.49
C ASP A 825 -52.07 5.22 48.00
N ALA A 826 -51.24 4.53 47.18
CA ALA A 826 -51.22 4.70 45.73
C ALA A 826 -52.58 4.44 45.08
N GLN A 827 -53.22 3.31 45.41
CA GLN A 827 -54.55 2.99 44.89
C GLN A 827 -55.61 3.98 45.39
N THR A 828 -55.51 4.45 46.64
CA THR A 828 -56.43 5.44 47.21
C THR A 828 -56.31 6.78 46.49
N PHE A 829 -55.09 7.19 46.12
CA PHE A 829 -54.85 8.38 45.32
C PHE A 829 -55.53 8.32 43.95
N LEU A 830 -55.42 7.19 43.23
CA LEU A 830 -56.06 7.00 41.93
C LEU A 830 -57.60 7.07 42.05
N GLN A 831 -58.18 6.35 43.02
CA GLN A 831 -59.62 6.39 43.31
C GLN A 831 -60.13 7.81 43.65
N ASN A 832 -59.37 8.57 44.44
CA ASN A 832 -59.71 9.94 44.78
C ASN A 832 -59.59 10.89 43.58
N THR A 833 -58.65 10.63 42.68
CA THR A 833 -58.47 11.39 41.43
C THR A 833 -59.68 11.21 40.52
N ALA A 834 -60.15 9.97 40.35
CA ALA A 834 -61.38 9.65 39.64
C ALA A 834 -62.64 10.27 40.29
N ALA A 835 -62.76 10.18 41.62
CA ALA A 835 -63.94 10.65 42.36
C ALA A 835 -64.11 12.18 42.41
N ASN A 836 -63.02 12.95 42.31
CA ASN A 836 -63.04 14.42 42.41
C ASN A 836 -63.50 15.15 41.12
N GLY A 837 -63.87 14.43 40.06
CA GLY A 837 -64.61 14.99 38.91
C GLY A 837 -63.88 16.01 38.04
N THR A 838 -62.54 16.11 38.12
CA THR A 838 -61.74 16.85 37.13
C THR A 838 -61.46 15.92 35.95
N ALA A 839 -62.41 15.86 35.02
CA ALA A 839 -62.42 14.92 33.91
C ALA A 839 -61.14 14.93 33.07
N ASN A 840 -60.73 13.73 32.61
CA ASN A 840 -59.70 13.49 31.60
C ASN A 840 -58.25 13.84 32.01
N GLN A 841 -57.74 13.24 33.10
CA GLN A 841 -56.33 13.29 33.52
C GLN A 841 -55.77 11.89 33.76
N VAL A 842 -54.53 11.64 33.34
CA VAL A 842 -53.85 10.38 33.67
C VAL A 842 -53.40 10.41 35.12
N GLY A 843 -53.87 9.47 35.94
CA GLY A 843 -53.46 9.33 37.33
C GLY A 843 -52.17 8.52 37.43
N VAL A 844 -51.15 9.06 38.12
CA VAL A 844 -49.85 8.39 38.27
C VAL A 844 -49.43 8.38 39.74
N ALA A 845 -49.27 7.19 40.32
CA ALA A 845 -48.90 7.03 41.73
C ALA A 845 -47.68 6.11 41.90
N LEU A 846 -46.58 6.64 42.45
CA LEU A 846 -45.39 5.85 42.78
C LEU A 846 -45.46 5.34 44.22
N ASP A 847 -45.47 4.02 44.43
CA ASP A 847 -45.17 3.41 45.72
C ASP A 847 -43.65 3.40 45.95
N SER A 848 -43.18 4.31 46.80
CA SER A 848 -41.76 4.44 47.13
C SER A 848 -41.18 3.27 47.94
N SER A 849 -42.02 2.41 48.55
CA SER A 849 -41.58 1.25 49.32
C SER A 849 -41.28 0.02 48.46
N SER A 850 -41.95 -0.09 47.31
CA SER A 850 -41.79 -1.22 46.37
C SER A 850 -41.29 -0.79 44.99
N ASN A 851 -41.05 0.51 44.79
CA ASN A 851 -40.70 1.14 43.51
C ASN A 851 -41.70 0.84 42.37
N ARG A 852 -43.01 0.71 42.69
CA ARG A 852 -44.06 0.41 41.71
C ARG A 852 -44.80 1.67 41.34
N LEU A 853 -44.88 1.96 40.04
CA LEU A 853 -45.67 3.05 39.48
C LEU A 853 -47.01 2.51 39.00
N TYR A 854 -48.10 2.99 39.58
CA TYR A 854 -49.48 2.69 39.19
C TYR A 854 -49.98 3.80 38.28
N VAL A 855 -50.50 3.44 37.10
CA VAL A 855 -50.99 4.38 36.08
C VAL A 855 -52.43 4.06 35.73
N ASP A 856 -53.30 5.04 35.88
CA ASP A 856 -54.71 5.04 35.49
C ASP A 856 -54.86 5.97 34.27
N TRP A 857 -55.04 5.37 33.10
CA TRP A 857 -55.03 6.03 31.80
C TRP A 857 -56.37 6.69 31.49
N ASP A 858 -57.48 6.09 31.93
CA ASP A 858 -58.84 6.52 31.58
C ASP A 858 -59.60 7.21 32.73
N SER A 859 -58.94 7.41 33.86
CA SER A 859 -59.46 8.05 35.07
C SER A 859 -60.61 7.29 35.73
N ASP A 860 -60.71 5.96 35.60
CA ASP A 860 -61.77 5.17 36.25
C ASP A 860 -61.51 4.89 37.75
N GLY A 861 -60.31 5.21 38.24
CA GLY A 861 -59.87 5.01 39.62
C GLY A 861 -59.14 3.69 39.85
N THR A 862 -58.97 2.89 38.81
CA THR A 862 -58.22 1.63 38.78
C THR A 862 -56.92 1.83 38.01
N ALA A 863 -55.83 1.26 38.50
CA ALA A 863 -54.60 1.25 37.73
C ALA A 863 -54.74 0.31 36.52
N ASP A 864 -54.58 0.84 35.30
CA ASP A 864 -54.48 0.07 34.08
C ASP A 864 -53.09 -0.55 33.90
N SER A 865 -52.05 0.21 34.25
CA SER A 865 -50.66 -0.23 34.17
C SER A 865 -49.96 -0.20 35.51
N VAL A 866 -49.04 -1.15 35.71
CA VAL A 866 -48.16 -1.18 36.89
C VAL A 866 -46.73 -1.47 36.47
N ILE A 867 -45.82 -0.53 36.65
CA ILE A 867 -44.43 -0.61 36.17
C ILE A 867 -43.48 -0.59 37.37
N VAL A 868 -42.43 -1.41 37.36
CA VAL A 868 -41.38 -1.38 38.38
C VAL A 868 -40.25 -0.44 37.92
N LEU A 869 -39.92 0.56 38.73
CA LEU A 869 -38.85 1.53 38.47
C LEU A 869 -37.70 1.32 39.46
N THR A 870 -36.73 0.47 39.11
CA THR A 870 -35.69 0.02 40.06
C THR A 870 -34.93 1.20 40.68
N GLY A 871 -34.94 1.28 42.02
CA GLY A 871 -34.22 2.33 42.76
C GLY A 871 -34.88 3.71 42.80
N VAL A 872 -36.04 3.90 42.14
CA VAL A 872 -36.72 5.20 42.08
C VAL A 872 -37.64 5.40 43.28
N THR A 873 -37.38 6.45 44.06
CA THR A 873 -38.17 6.81 45.26
C THR A 873 -38.98 8.09 45.10
N THR A 874 -38.74 8.86 44.03
CA THR A 874 -39.44 10.12 43.74
C THR A 874 -39.69 10.25 42.24
N ILE A 875 -40.82 10.86 41.84
CA ILE A 875 -41.14 11.18 40.45
C ILE A 875 -42.07 12.40 40.40
N ASP A 876 -42.02 13.16 39.32
CA ASP A 876 -42.93 14.29 39.07
C ASP A 876 -43.53 14.24 37.65
N ALA A 877 -44.40 15.20 37.33
CA ALA A 877 -45.06 15.28 36.01
C ALA A 877 -44.09 15.55 34.85
N ALA A 878 -42.87 16.03 35.10
CA ALA A 878 -41.86 16.23 34.07
C ALA A 878 -41.24 14.92 33.58
N ALA A 879 -41.45 13.80 34.27
CA ALA A 879 -41.06 12.46 33.82
C ALA A 879 -42.15 11.74 33.00
N ILE A 880 -43.34 12.33 32.86
CA ILE A 880 -44.49 11.72 32.17
C ILE A 880 -44.76 12.44 30.86
N LEU A 881 -44.71 11.68 29.77
CA LEU A 881 -45.03 12.08 28.41
C LEU A 881 -46.36 11.43 28.01
N LEU A 882 -47.34 12.25 27.63
CA LEU A 882 -48.62 11.78 27.06
C LEU A 882 -48.61 12.14 25.59
N VAL A 883 -48.80 11.14 24.71
CA VAL A 883 -48.71 11.29 23.24
C VAL A 883 -50.08 11.15 22.61
#